data_AF-A0A7S1NFY8-F1
#
_entry.id   AF-A0A7S1NFY8-F1
#
_cell.length_a   1.000
_cell.length_b   1.000
_cell.length_c   1.000
_cell.angle_alpha   90.00
_cell.angle_beta   90.00
_cell.angle_gamma   90.00
#
_symmetry.space_group_name_H-M   'P 1'
#
loop_
_entity.id
_entity.type
_entity.pdbx_description
1 polymer ?
#
loop_
_entity_poly.entity_id
_entity_poly.type
_entity_poly.pdbx_seq_one_letter_code
_entity_poly.pdbx_strand_id
1 'polypeptide(L)'
;MLPSTELHDRLLTSLTHLIHFCTQSDQPDPLLREGAPIRGNQRLLFEQRLHLQCLRVLSEPFLEQMSNPLQLSSLANTVPALFKVCQLCYRLLKQMVKGAEEHALLFNKRDIQLFLQHQKQAPELGSSAAMQALYEDNTLALVHKEHVIFFLDQIKRTSQNALYLRFLRSMVYCSRYPMSDRQELVRSALFDTYPEHLLAMETVDGPTNSQNLAGQVYRKSSTSSTTTVTICIVGRRPGTKDAKIYPFPEVFQDEQVQEYFVAMIELFAELCRGRNNACRRDVEQFAPGKLVAHAIIEASLSDSMLAALFDLYTTAHVTSGDHTNVIIASRAKVESKITLPPPQFQPPVQIQQITAFVCQFLRNTATLLADPRRRLVLRSALRLWTALMTYGDGGPGSRAFCSVHAALPLVPVMLEALGSSDPGGLPGSPGSKEAQQLYNACKADICDALNVVLDMQTVQAAHFVFSAHRRKQPPPAIRQVLEEVADVRVSLDDAARVRLFTVCAGTQEPQIALPFLRLMFRIFAGLFDLYTELRKILPLTSEHCIRFYRRAQRCIEALRSTQLTVQPARVQALVRELVALCCPTVTVEQKSTVGAGGTEDAPADEEASIRDVDRRQRQQILHHLGSHKSVLAILQRLPVHGLSEDREELLTQALLYLEYFCYENATNQITISRSMDLIMQRLETPAGVSTLTALYRNNFMLCLELNSASIRTLCDLMVADEPRPEFMRLLKTLISVDGCICSHTQARILRCLFEKHHNGEPIFCFYTSAEQCVQDVEARELGTGELQYHLEMVDCLQLCAQQRDSDVRGEIRSVLPPEVVLEILAEPRLPVQVKCPYVKFFHHVCLVDPEYRQWGRLAGPILAWLHVIPGELARLVQLPPLNT
;
A
#
# COMPACT_ATOMS: atom_id res chain seq x y z
N MET A 1 47.76 -30.89 16.01
CA MET A 1 47.67 -29.46 16.39
C MET A 1 48.53 -28.71 15.40
N LEU A 2 47.92 -28.03 14.41
CA LEU A 2 48.65 -27.20 13.45
C LEU A 2 49.24 -25.98 14.19
N PRO A 3 50.42 -25.47 13.81
CA PRO A 3 50.98 -24.24 14.38
C PRO A 3 50.02 -23.07 14.14
N SER A 4 49.90 -22.17 15.12
CA SER A 4 48.90 -21.08 15.13
C SER A 4 48.99 -20.18 13.88
N THR A 5 50.17 -20.01 13.31
CA THR A 5 50.40 -19.24 12.07
C THR A 5 49.78 -19.89 10.83
N GLU A 6 49.91 -21.21 10.68
CA GLU A 6 49.40 -21.95 9.51
C GLU A 6 47.87 -22.05 9.50
N LEU A 7 47.24 -22.03 10.69
CA LEU A 7 45.78 -21.95 10.82
C LEU A 7 45.25 -20.57 10.39
N HIS A 8 45.92 -19.49 10.77
CA HIS A 8 45.53 -18.14 10.36
C HIS A 8 45.63 -17.96 8.84
N ASP A 9 46.70 -18.47 8.21
CA ASP A 9 46.88 -18.37 6.75
C ASP A 9 45.82 -19.17 5.97
N ARG A 10 45.45 -20.36 6.45
CA ARG A 10 44.35 -21.14 5.86
C ARG A 10 42.99 -20.44 6.04
N LEU A 11 42.74 -19.80 7.18
CA LEU A 11 41.51 -19.03 7.43
C LEU A 11 41.44 -17.78 6.54
N LEU A 12 42.54 -17.04 6.41
CA LEU A 12 42.67 -15.88 5.52
C LEU A 12 42.36 -16.25 4.07
N THR A 13 42.94 -17.35 3.59
CA THR A 13 42.72 -17.87 2.23
C THR A 13 41.26 -18.28 2.03
N SER A 14 40.68 -18.98 3.01
CA SER A 14 39.29 -19.44 2.96
C SER A 14 38.29 -18.28 2.94
N LEU A 15 38.44 -17.29 3.83
CA LEU A 15 37.59 -16.10 3.87
C LEU A 15 37.70 -15.28 2.58
N THR A 16 38.89 -15.18 2.00
CA THR A 16 39.10 -14.50 0.72
C THR A 16 38.31 -15.17 -0.41
N HIS A 17 38.40 -16.51 -0.52
CA HIS A 17 37.61 -17.27 -1.49
C HIS A 17 36.10 -17.14 -1.27
N LEU A 18 35.63 -17.11 -0.02
CA LEU A 18 34.20 -16.92 0.29
C LEU A 18 33.70 -15.53 -0.13
N ILE A 19 34.50 -14.48 0.05
CA ILE A 19 34.14 -13.12 -0.42
C ILE A 19 34.07 -13.09 -1.95
N HIS A 20 35.03 -13.70 -2.64
CA HIS A 20 35.02 -13.80 -4.11
C HIS A 20 33.83 -14.62 -4.62
N PHE A 21 33.49 -15.73 -3.95
CA PHE A 21 32.34 -16.55 -4.25
C PHE A 21 31.00 -15.82 -4.06
N CYS A 22 30.92 -14.93 -3.06
CA CYS A 22 29.71 -14.18 -2.74
C CYS A 22 29.47 -12.98 -3.67
N THR A 23 30.50 -12.46 -4.36
CA THR A 23 30.44 -11.16 -5.05
C THR A 23 30.89 -11.19 -6.51
N GLN A 24 30.13 -10.52 -7.38
CA GLN A 24 30.53 -10.24 -8.77
C GLN A 24 31.30 -8.92 -8.84
N SER A 25 32.62 -8.98 -9.03
CA SER A 25 33.50 -7.82 -9.15
C SER A 25 34.80 -8.18 -9.85
N ASP A 26 35.39 -7.21 -10.54
CA ASP A 26 36.72 -7.34 -11.16
C ASP A 26 37.85 -6.98 -10.19
N GLN A 27 37.52 -6.53 -8.96
CA GLN A 27 38.51 -6.14 -7.94
C GLN A 27 39.13 -7.39 -7.26
N PRO A 28 40.45 -7.60 -7.38
CA PRO A 28 41.12 -8.80 -6.84
C PRO A 28 41.24 -8.76 -5.31
N ASP A 29 41.41 -7.58 -4.71
CA ASP A 29 41.53 -7.43 -3.25
C ASP A 29 40.17 -7.65 -2.56
N PRO A 30 40.02 -8.67 -1.68
CA PRO A 30 38.77 -8.94 -0.97
C PRO A 30 38.28 -7.77 -0.12
N LEU A 31 39.16 -6.93 0.45
CA LEU A 31 38.75 -5.81 1.31
C LEU A 31 38.15 -4.66 0.51
N LEU A 32 38.61 -4.42 -0.71
CA LEU A 32 38.14 -3.35 -1.59
C LEU A 32 37.01 -3.80 -2.53
N ARG A 33 36.63 -5.08 -2.48
CA ARG A 33 35.65 -5.68 -3.41
C ARG A 33 34.21 -5.29 -3.10
N GLU A 34 33.72 -4.22 -3.73
CA GLU A 34 32.41 -3.59 -3.46
C GLU A 34 31.22 -4.20 -4.26
N GLY A 35 31.52 -5.11 -5.19
CA GLY A 35 30.60 -5.57 -6.25
C GLY A 35 29.24 -6.13 -5.80
N ALA A 36 28.35 -6.34 -6.76
CA ALA A 36 27.00 -6.84 -6.51
C ALA A 36 27.04 -8.29 -6.01
N PRO A 37 26.29 -8.63 -4.97
CA PRO A 37 26.36 -9.98 -4.42
C PRO A 37 25.50 -10.96 -5.22
N ILE A 38 25.95 -12.22 -5.30
CA ILE A 38 25.26 -13.29 -6.02
C ILE A 38 24.19 -13.88 -5.10
N ARG A 39 22.91 -13.64 -5.42
CA ARG A 39 21.77 -14.01 -4.57
C ARG A 39 21.73 -15.48 -4.14
N GLY A 40 21.97 -16.41 -5.07
CA GLY A 40 22.00 -17.84 -4.76
C GLY A 40 23.11 -18.21 -3.78
N ASN A 41 24.31 -17.63 -3.97
CA ASN A 41 25.47 -17.89 -3.12
C ASN A 41 25.31 -17.24 -1.75
N GLN A 42 24.80 -16.00 -1.68
CA GLN A 42 24.47 -15.34 -0.41
C GLN A 42 23.54 -16.21 0.44
N ARG A 43 22.47 -16.74 -0.16
CA ARG A 43 21.49 -17.59 0.52
C ARG A 43 22.13 -18.89 1.02
N LEU A 44 22.96 -19.54 0.19
CA LEU A 44 23.69 -20.74 0.58
C LEU A 44 24.59 -20.50 1.81
N LEU A 45 25.39 -19.44 1.79
CA LEU A 45 26.28 -19.10 2.92
C LEU A 45 25.49 -18.85 4.21
N PHE A 46 24.28 -18.29 4.06
CA PHE A 46 23.40 -17.99 5.17
C PHE A 46 22.74 -19.26 5.74
N GLU A 47 22.22 -20.14 4.88
CA GLU A 47 21.64 -21.45 5.26
C GLU A 47 22.67 -22.35 5.95
N GLN A 48 23.94 -22.28 5.54
CA GLN A 48 25.06 -22.98 6.19
C GLN A 48 25.53 -22.33 7.51
N ARG A 49 24.85 -21.28 7.99
CA ARG A 49 25.13 -20.58 9.25
C ARG A 49 26.53 -19.97 9.35
N LEU A 50 27.16 -19.63 8.23
CA LEU A 50 28.49 -19.00 8.23
C LEU A 50 28.51 -17.62 8.89
N HIS A 51 27.38 -16.90 8.89
CA HIS A 51 27.23 -15.64 9.61
C HIS A 51 27.44 -15.82 11.12
N LEU A 52 26.90 -16.88 11.73
CA LEU A 52 27.10 -17.17 13.16
C LEU A 52 28.56 -17.53 13.45
N GLN A 53 29.23 -18.25 12.54
CA GLN A 53 30.66 -18.56 12.70
C GLN A 53 31.52 -17.28 12.63
N CYS A 54 31.21 -16.37 11.70
CA CYS A 54 31.86 -15.06 11.63
C CYS A 54 31.65 -14.26 12.92
N LEU A 55 30.42 -14.23 13.45
CA LEU A 55 30.10 -13.55 14.71
C LEU A 55 30.86 -14.15 15.91
N ARG A 56 30.99 -15.48 15.96
CA ARG A 56 31.78 -16.16 17.00
C ARG A 56 33.26 -15.81 16.92
N VAL A 57 33.85 -15.80 15.72
CA VAL A 57 35.24 -15.35 15.51
C VAL A 57 35.44 -13.90 15.95
N LEU A 58 34.41 -13.07 15.78
CA LEU A 58 34.42 -11.68 16.22
C LEU A 58 34.20 -11.53 17.74
N SER A 59 33.50 -12.45 18.43
CA SER A 59 33.19 -12.32 19.86
C SER A 59 34.16 -13.07 20.80
N GLU A 60 34.46 -14.33 20.49
CA GLU A 60 35.18 -15.26 21.37
C GLU A 60 36.58 -14.79 21.83
N PRO A 61 37.42 -14.15 20.98
CA PRO A 61 38.76 -13.73 21.40
C PRO A 61 38.77 -12.60 22.43
N PHE A 62 37.62 -11.96 22.66
CA PHE A 62 37.49 -10.74 23.48
C PHE A 62 36.61 -10.95 24.73
N LEU A 63 36.16 -12.19 24.99
CA LEU A 63 35.38 -12.51 26.18
C LEU A 63 36.27 -12.55 27.43
N GLU A 64 35.86 -11.84 28.48
CA GLU A 64 36.58 -11.72 29.76
C GLU A 64 36.80 -13.07 30.48
N GLN A 65 36.03 -14.10 30.11
CA GLN A 65 36.11 -15.46 30.68
C GLN A 65 37.28 -16.30 30.14
N MET A 66 38.02 -15.79 29.15
CA MET A 66 39.18 -16.47 28.56
C MET A 66 40.45 -16.24 29.39
N SER A 67 41.38 -17.21 29.35
CA SER A 67 42.62 -17.17 30.16
C SER A 67 43.54 -15.97 29.85
N ASN A 68 43.39 -15.32 28.69
CA ASN A 68 44.02 -14.06 28.29
C ASN A 68 43.10 -13.33 27.29
N PRO A 69 42.15 -12.48 27.73
CA PRO A 69 41.28 -11.75 26.82
C PRO A 69 42.11 -10.70 26.06
N LEU A 70 42.05 -10.72 24.73
CA LEU A 70 42.72 -9.71 23.91
C LEU A 70 42.00 -8.37 24.06
N GLN A 71 42.74 -7.27 24.10
CA GLN A 71 42.14 -5.94 24.02
C GLN A 71 41.97 -5.52 22.56
N LEU A 72 40.75 -5.20 22.16
CA LEU A 72 40.43 -4.76 20.79
C LEU A 72 41.27 -3.56 20.32
N SER A 73 41.63 -2.66 21.24
CA SER A 73 42.45 -1.46 20.97
C SER A 73 43.91 -1.77 20.64
N SER A 74 44.45 -2.90 21.08
CA SER A 74 45.84 -3.31 20.81
C SER A 74 45.95 -4.47 19.82
N LEU A 75 44.83 -4.93 19.23
CA LEU A 75 44.76 -6.09 18.34
C LEU A 75 45.64 -5.95 17.10
N ALA A 76 45.69 -4.75 16.50
CA ALA A 76 46.52 -4.46 15.34
C ALA A 76 48.03 -4.66 15.61
N ASN A 77 48.46 -4.40 16.85
CA ASN A 77 49.86 -4.48 17.26
C ASN A 77 50.23 -5.83 17.90
N THR A 78 49.27 -6.52 18.51
CA THR A 78 49.51 -7.77 19.24
C THR A 78 49.41 -9.00 18.34
N VAL A 79 48.41 -9.07 17.44
CA VAL A 79 48.22 -10.20 16.52
C VAL A 79 47.68 -9.69 15.16
N PRO A 80 48.55 -9.19 14.26
CA PRO A 80 48.14 -8.63 12.96
C PRO A 80 47.34 -9.60 12.07
N ALA A 81 47.64 -10.91 12.16
CA ALA A 81 46.93 -11.93 11.40
C ALA A 81 45.45 -12.06 11.83
N LEU A 82 45.16 -12.01 13.14
CA LEU A 82 43.80 -12.05 13.67
C LEU A 82 43.04 -10.76 13.35
N PHE A 83 43.71 -9.60 13.39
CA PHE A 83 43.13 -8.33 12.95
C PHE A 83 42.65 -8.40 11.49
N LYS A 84 43.45 -8.97 10.59
CA LYS A 84 43.08 -9.17 9.17
C LYS A 84 41.93 -10.17 9.01
N VAL A 85 41.90 -11.25 9.80
CA VAL A 85 40.77 -12.20 9.83
C VAL A 85 39.48 -11.49 10.23
N CYS A 86 39.49 -10.65 11.28
CA CYS A 86 38.32 -9.88 11.70
C CYS A 86 37.84 -8.91 10.60
N GLN A 87 38.75 -8.24 9.89
CA GLN A 87 38.41 -7.38 8.74
C GLN A 87 37.70 -8.18 7.62
N LEU A 88 38.21 -9.37 7.29
CA LEU A 88 37.58 -10.23 6.28
C LEU A 88 36.22 -10.77 6.76
N CYS A 89 36.06 -11.10 8.04
CA CYS A 89 34.77 -11.49 8.62
C CYS A 89 33.74 -10.36 8.48
N TYR A 90 34.08 -9.12 8.83
CA TYR A 90 33.18 -7.98 8.63
C TYR A 90 32.87 -7.72 7.15
N ARG A 91 33.86 -7.90 6.27
CA ARG A 91 33.65 -7.77 4.83
C ARG A 91 32.73 -8.85 4.28
N LEU A 92 32.88 -10.10 4.71
CA LEU A 92 32.00 -11.20 4.33
C LEU A 92 30.58 -10.96 4.85
N LEU A 93 30.43 -10.55 6.12
CA LEU A 93 29.13 -10.20 6.71
C LEU A 93 28.45 -9.06 5.95
N LYS A 94 29.17 -7.99 5.59
CA LYS A 94 28.67 -6.91 4.71
C LYS A 94 28.06 -7.49 3.44
N GLN A 95 28.78 -8.40 2.77
CA GLN A 95 28.33 -8.98 1.49
C GLN A 95 27.21 -10.00 1.65
N MET A 96 27.09 -10.70 2.78
CA MET A 96 25.98 -11.63 3.05
C MET A 96 24.66 -10.90 3.30
N VAL A 97 24.72 -9.68 3.86
CA VAL A 97 23.54 -8.92 4.28
C VAL A 97 23.09 -7.88 3.24
N LYS A 98 23.99 -7.43 2.35
CA LYS A 98 23.70 -6.40 1.34
C LYS A 98 22.47 -6.75 0.50
N GLY A 99 21.41 -5.95 0.67
CA GLY A 99 20.12 -6.05 -0.02
C GLY A 99 19.31 -7.32 0.23
N ALA A 100 19.64 -8.10 1.28
CA ALA A 100 18.97 -9.36 1.63
C ALA A 100 18.17 -9.20 2.94
N GLU A 101 16.89 -8.83 2.81
CA GLU A 101 16.04 -8.45 3.96
C GLU A 101 15.85 -9.60 4.96
N GLU A 102 15.71 -10.84 4.49
CA GLU A 102 15.57 -12.04 5.33
C GLU A 102 16.81 -12.29 6.21
N HIS A 103 18.00 -11.99 5.68
CA HIS A 103 19.25 -12.16 6.42
C HIS A 103 19.40 -11.07 7.48
N ALA A 104 18.98 -9.84 7.17
CA ALA A 104 19.05 -8.70 8.09
C ALA A 104 18.16 -8.87 9.33
N LEU A 105 17.03 -9.58 9.21
CA LEU A 105 16.12 -9.89 10.33
C LEU A 105 16.77 -10.74 11.43
N LEU A 106 17.73 -11.59 11.05
CA LEU A 106 18.28 -12.62 11.93
C LEU A 106 19.42 -12.12 12.83
N PHE A 107 19.89 -10.89 12.61
CA PHE A 107 20.82 -10.23 13.51
C PHE A 107 20.07 -9.70 14.74
N ASN A 108 20.45 -10.18 15.91
CA ASN A 108 19.82 -9.82 17.16
C ASN A 108 20.48 -8.57 17.77
N LYS A 109 19.82 -8.00 18.80
CA LYS A 109 20.34 -6.88 19.60
C LYS A 109 21.81 -7.07 20.04
N ARG A 110 22.18 -8.29 20.43
CA ARG A 110 23.54 -8.64 20.88
C ARG A 110 24.59 -8.51 19.77
N ASP A 111 24.26 -8.91 18.56
CA ASP A 111 25.18 -8.87 17.41
C ASP A 111 25.47 -7.42 17.01
N ILE A 112 24.43 -6.58 17.01
CA ILE A 112 24.58 -5.16 16.72
C ILE A 112 25.35 -4.46 17.85
N GLN A 113 25.11 -4.81 19.11
CA GLN A 113 25.87 -4.26 20.23
C GLN A 113 27.37 -4.59 20.12
N LEU A 114 27.71 -5.80 19.66
CA LEU A 114 29.10 -6.18 19.35
C LEU A 114 29.69 -5.31 18.24
N PHE A 115 28.93 -5.02 17.17
CA PHE A 115 29.40 -4.14 16.09
C PHE A 115 29.68 -2.72 16.58
N LEU A 116 28.81 -2.19 17.45
CA LEU A 116 28.97 -0.86 18.06
C LEU A 116 30.16 -0.81 19.02
N GLN A 117 30.38 -1.87 19.82
CA GLN A 117 31.56 -1.98 20.68
C GLN A 117 32.86 -1.98 19.86
N HIS A 118 32.91 -2.79 18.79
CA HIS A 118 34.07 -2.83 17.91
C HIS A 118 34.28 -1.51 17.17
N GLN A 119 33.21 -0.82 16.77
CA GLN A 119 33.32 0.52 16.18
C GLN A 119 33.94 1.53 17.17
N LYS A 120 33.61 1.44 18.46
CA LYS A 120 34.15 2.32 19.51
C LYS A 120 35.64 2.04 19.80
N GLN A 121 36.06 0.78 19.75
CA GLN A 121 37.38 0.34 20.19
C GLN A 121 38.39 0.15 19.03
N ALA A 122 37.92 -0.17 17.83
CA ALA A 122 38.74 -0.47 16.65
C ALA A 122 37.95 -0.20 15.33
N PRO A 123 37.81 1.08 14.91
CA PRO A 123 37.01 1.46 13.73
C PRO A 123 37.56 0.91 12.40
N GLU A 124 38.85 0.57 12.35
CA GLU A 124 39.55 0.03 11.17
C GLU A 124 39.15 -1.42 10.81
N LEU A 125 38.35 -2.09 11.66
CA LEU A 125 37.85 -3.45 11.41
C LEU A 125 36.77 -3.50 10.33
N GLY A 126 36.13 -2.37 9.99
CA GLY A 126 35.07 -2.30 8.98
C GLY A 126 33.66 -2.61 9.48
N SER A 127 33.43 -2.58 10.80
CA SER A 127 32.09 -2.76 11.39
C SER A 127 31.09 -1.70 10.92
N SER A 128 31.54 -0.46 10.69
CA SER A 128 30.73 0.62 10.12
C SER A 128 30.12 0.26 8.75
N ALA A 129 30.91 -0.30 7.85
CA ALA A 129 30.48 -0.67 6.50
C ALA A 129 29.52 -1.88 6.51
N ALA A 130 29.71 -2.82 7.45
CA ALA A 130 28.79 -3.93 7.66
C ALA A 130 27.45 -3.45 8.26
N MET A 131 27.49 -2.53 9.23
CA MET A 131 26.29 -1.90 9.79
C MET A 131 25.54 -1.07 8.74
N GLN A 132 26.24 -0.35 7.86
CA GLN A 132 25.59 0.38 6.77
C GLN A 132 24.79 -0.57 5.88
N ALA A 133 25.43 -1.63 5.39
CA ALA A 133 24.78 -2.62 4.53
C ALA A 133 23.67 -3.40 5.24
N LEU A 134 23.69 -3.48 6.58
CA LEU A 134 22.61 -4.05 7.37
C LEU A 134 21.35 -3.19 7.35
N TYR A 135 21.47 -1.86 7.38
CA TYR A 135 20.33 -0.95 7.38
C TYR A 135 19.94 -0.46 5.97
N GLU A 136 20.90 -0.36 5.06
CA GLU A 136 20.72 0.11 3.68
C GLU A 136 19.94 -0.94 2.86
N ASP A 137 18.80 -0.52 2.30
CA ASP A 137 17.88 -1.35 1.51
C ASP A 137 17.38 -2.64 2.20
N ASN A 138 17.36 -2.64 3.54
CA ASN A 138 16.83 -3.73 4.35
C ASN A 138 15.70 -3.24 5.26
N THR A 139 14.47 -3.34 4.77
CA THR A 139 13.28 -2.86 5.52
C THR A 139 13.02 -3.66 6.80
N LEU A 140 13.49 -4.90 6.87
CA LEU A 140 13.27 -5.83 7.98
C LEU A 140 14.26 -5.73 9.14
N ALA A 141 15.34 -4.95 9.01
CA ALA A 141 16.34 -4.84 10.07
C ALA A 141 15.74 -4.25 11.36
N LEU A 142 16.04 -4.83 12.52
CA LEU A 142 15.57 -4.31 13.80
C LEU A 142 16.45 -3.14 14.26
N VAL A 143 15.85 -1.96 14.45
CA VAL A 143 16.53 -0.76 14.98
C VAL A 143 16.06 -0.51 16.40
N HIS A 144 16.97 -0.59 17.36
CA HIS A 144 16.70 -0.30 18.77
C HIS A 144 17.11 1.13 19.13
N LYS A 145 16.43 1.70 20.13
CA LYS A 145 16.71 3.07 20.62
C LYS A 145 18.16 3.28 21.04
N GLU A 146 18.76 2.27 21.66
CA GLU A 146 20.16 2.27 22.10
C GLU A 146 21.15 2.45 20.93
N HIS A 147 20.83 1.91 19.75
CA HIS A 147 21.69 2.04 18.57
C HIS A 147 21.73 3.50 18.10
N VAL A 148 20.56 4.15 18.06
CA VAL A 148 20.46 5.57 17.69
C VAL A 148 21.15 6.45 18.71
N ILE A 149 20.96 6.20 20.01
CA ILE A 149 21.67 6.92 21.07
C ILE A 149 23.18 6.77 20.92
N PHE A 150 23.69 5.58 20.60
CA PHE A 150 25.12 5.37 20.38
C PHE A 150 25.66 6.27 19.26
N PHE A 151 25.01 6.30 18.09
CA PHE A 151 25.47 7.14 16.98
C PHE A 151 25.43 8.64 17.33
N LEU A 152 24.41 9.08 18.07
CA LEU A 152 24.31 10.45 18.56
C LEU A 152 25.40 10.80 19.60
N ASP A 153 25.73 9.87 20.50
CA ASP A 153 26.86 10.02 21.44
C ASP A 153 28.21 10.10 20.72
N GLN A 154 28.38 9.41 19.59
CA GLN A 154 29.60 9.55 18.79
C GLN A 154 29.68 10.92 18.11
N ILE A 155 28.56 11.52 17.69
CA ILE A 155 28.52 12.89 17.17
C ILE A 155 28.99 13.89 18.24
N LYS A 156 28.61 13.68 19.52
CA LYS A 156 29.09 14.51 20.65
C LYS A 156 30.61 14.45 20.83
N ARG A 157 31.20 13.27 20.72
CA ARG A 157 32.63 13.03 20.98
C ARG A 157 33.53 13.38 19.79
N THR A 158 33.02 13.19 18.58
CA THR A 158 33.82 13.24 17.34
C THR A 158 33.37 14.45 16.52
N SER A 159 33.85 15.65 16.90
CA SER A 159 33.83 16.92 16.14
C SER A 159 32.87 17.03 14.93
N GLN A 160 31.57 16.73 15.09
CA GLN A 160 30.58 16.82 14.01
C GLN A 160 30.93 16.01 12.75
N ASN A 161 31.22 14.71 12.90
CA ASN A 161 31.48 13.84 11.74
C ASN A 161 30.18 13.51 10.96
N ALA A 162 30.13 13.87 9.67
CA ALA A 162 29.01 13.66 8.76
C ALA A 162 28.61 12.18 8.56
N LEU A 163 29.55 11.24 8.74
CA LEU A 163 29.30 9.81 8.55
C LEU A 163 28.21 9.28 9.49
N TYR A 164 28.17 9.75 10.74
CA TYR A 164 27.17 9.31 11.71
C TYR A 164 25.75 9.77 11.36
N LEU A 165 25.61 10.97 10.79
CA LEU A 165 24.33 11.44 10.26
C LEU A 165 23.90 10.64 9.03
N ARG A 166 24.85 10.26 8.15
CA ARG A 166 24.58 9.36 7.01
C ARG A 166 24.16 7.96 7.46
N PHE A 167 24.69 7.43 8.55
CA PHE A 167 24.21 6.18 9.15
C PHE A 167 22.77 6.31 9.65
N LEU A 168 22.46 7.38 10.39
CA LEU A 168 21.08 7.64 10.81
C LEU A 168 20.14 7.77 9.61
N ARG A 169 20.58 8.43 8.53
CA ARG A 169 19.83 8.54 7.27
C ARG A 169 19.48 7.16 6.70
N SER A 170 20.44 6.24 6.66
CA SER A 170 20.24 4.87 6.15
C SER A 170 19.26 4.02 6.97
N MET A 171 19.05 4.35 8.26
CA MET A 171 18.08 3.64 9.10
C MET A 171 16.64 4.11 8.84
N VAL A 172 16.48 5.40 8.51
CA VAL A 172 15.20 6.10 8.43
C VAL A 172 14.51 5.89 7.08
N TYR A 173 15.30 5.73 6.01
CA TYR A 173 14.82 5.54 4.65
C TYR A 173 15.49 4.31 4.01
N CYS A 174 14.68 3.28 3.69
CA CYS A 174 15.15 1.99 3.18
C CYS A 174 14.35 1.56 1.95
N SER A 175 14.99 1.03 0.90
CA SER A 175 14.31 0.42 -0.26
C SER A 175 13.29 1.35 -0.93
N ARG A 176 13.56 2.66 -0.92
CA ARG A 176 12.68 3.73 -1.40
C ARG A 176 11.44 4.06 -0.55
N TYR A 177 11.33 3.52 0.66
CA TYR A 177 10.21 3.75 1.57
C TYR A 177 10.66 4.41 2.89
N PRO A 178 9.91 5.40 3.40
CA PRO A 178 10.13 5.95 4.73
C PRO A 178 9.64 4.96 5.81
N MET A 179 10.44 4.75 6.84
CA MET A 179 10.10 3.88 7.97
C MET A 179 9.60 4.72 9.16
N SER A 180 8.28 4.88 9.30
CA SER A 180 7.65 5.77 10.30
C SER A 180 8.12 5.53 11.73
N ASP A 181 8.22 4.26 12.13
CA ASP A 181 8.58 3.90 13.51
C ASP A 181 10.04 4.25 13.81
N ARG A 182 10.92 4.09 12.80
CA ARG A 182 12.32 4.47 12.90
C ARG A 182 12.51 5.98 12.81
N GLN A 183 11.71 6.67 11.99
CA GLN A 183 11.68 8.14 11.91
C GLN A 183 11.36 8.76 13.27
N GLU A 184 10.34 8.27 13.98
CA GLU A 184 9.96 8.81 15.30
C GLU A 184 11.02 8.50 16.37
N LEU A 185 11.63 7.31 16.30
CA LEU A 185 12.70 6.93 17.20
C LEU A 185 13.94 7.82 17.01
N VAL A 186 14.30 8.14 15.76
CA VAL A 186 15.40 9.07 15.45
C VAL A 186 15.03 10.51 15.80
N ARG A 187 13.78 10.94 15.54
CA ARG A 187 13.27 12.27 15.89
C ARG A 187 13.41 12.55 17.39
N SER A 188 12.79 11.70 18.22
CA SER A 188 12.80 11.86 19.68
C SER A 188 14.21 11.83 20.25
N ALA A 189 15.09 10.98 19.70
CA ALA A 189 16.48 10.99 20.11
C ALA A 189 17.20 12.27 19.68
N LEU A 190 17.10 12.69 18.42
CA LEU A 190 17.85 13.81 17.84
C LEU A 190 17.43 15.18 18.41
N PHE A 191 16.13 15.47 18.41
CA PHE A 191 15.61 16.79 18.78
C PHE A 191 15.44 16.97 20.30
N ASP A 192 14.99 15.94 21.02
CA ASP A 192 14.75 16.06 22.46
C ASP A 192 16.05 15.95 23.27
N THR A 193 17.03 15.17 22.79
CA THR A 193 18.23 14.82 23.56
C THR A 193 19.53 15.47 23.02
N TYR A 194 19.55 15.90 21.75
CA TYR A 194 20.76 16.46 21.08
C TYR A 194 20.56 17.80 20.32
N PRO A 195 19.64 18.70 20.70
CA PRO A 195 19.38 19.92 19.92
C PRO A 195 20.60 20.86 19.82
N GLU A 196 21.51 20.80 20.78
CA GLU A 196 22.71 21.65 20.88
C GLU A 196 23.80 21.28 19.85
N HIS A 197 23.83 20.03 19.37
CA HIS A 197 24.86 19.60 18.41
C HIS A 197 24.46 19.79 16.95
N LEU A 198 23.28 20.38 16.72
CA LEU A 198 22.73 20.71 15.41
C LEU A 198 23.12 22.14 14.99
N LEU A 199 23.07 22.37 13.67
CA LEU A 199 23.29 23.68 13.07
C LEU A 199 21.94 24.30 12.69
N ALA A 200 21.72 25.57 13.02
CA ALA A 200 20.50 26.29 12.70
C ALA A 200 20.75 27.38 11.66
N MET A 201 19.81 27.59 10.74
CA MET A 201 19.76 28.74 9.85
C MET A 201 19.09 29.92 10.56
N GLU A 202 19.82 31.01 10.75
CA GLU A 202 19.31 32.21 11.41
C GLU A 202 19.66 33.47 10.59
N THR A 203 18.94 34.55 10.85
CA THR A 203 19.19 35.87 10.25
C THR A 203 19.91 36.75 11.26
N VAL A 204 21.02 37.39 10.87
CA VAL A 204 21.71 38.37 11.71
C VAL A 204 21.45 39.78 11.20
N ASP A 205 20.98 40.64 12.10
CA ASP A 205 20.83 42.08 11.87
C ASP A 205 22.16 42.78 12.22
N GLY A 206 22.81 43.45 11.27
CA GLY A 206 24.04 44.19 11.57
C GLY A 206 24.46 45.22 10.51
N PRO A 207 25.06 46.37 10.92
CA PRO A 207 25.71 47.31 10.03
C PRO A 207 27.14 46.80 9.79
N THR A 208 27.40 46.08 8.70
CA THR A 208 28.76 45.69 8.36
C THR A 208 29.46 46.87 7.71
N ASN A 209 30.58 47.31 8.31
CA ASN A 209 31.44 48.36 7.78
C ASN A 209 31.64 48.16 6.28
N SER A 210 31.11 49.11 5.53
CA SER A 210 31.27 49.26 4.10
C SER A 210 32.75 49.31 3.76
N GLN A 211 33.30 48.19 3.25
CA GLN A 211 34.31 48.28 2.19
C GLN A 211 34.62 46.99 1.42
N ASN A 212 34.11 45.79 1.78
CA ASN A 212 34.50 44.57 1.04
C ASN A 212 33.43 43.50 0.81
N LEU A 213 32.13 43.83 0.80
CA LEU A 213 31.07 42.86 0.46
C LEU A 213 30.21 43.38 -0.68
N ALA A 214 30.62 43.04 -1.90
CA ALA A 214 29.74 43.12 -3.06
C ALA A 214 28.82 41.89 -3.06
N GLY A 215 27.73 41.93 -2.27
CA GLY A 215 26.68 40.93 -2.39
C GLY A 215 25.79 40.75 -1.17
N GLN A 216 24.49 40.68 -1.44
CA GLN A 216 23.41 40.08 -0.65
C GLN A 216 22.69 40.99 0.36
N VAL A 217 21.44 41.32 0.00
CA VAL A 217 20.55 42.23 0.72
C VAL A 217 19.18 41.57 0.88
N TYR A 218 18.91 41.04 2.07
CA TYR A 218 17.55 40.73 2.49
C TYR A 218 16.84 42.05 2.89
N ARG A 219 15.76 42.44 2.21
CA ARG A 219 14.94 43.60 2.59
C ARG A 219 13.78 43.17 3.48
N LYS A 220 13.88 43.46 4.77
CA LYS A 220 12.70 43.51 5.67
C LYS A 220 11.98 44.84 5.40
N SER A 221 10.84 44.83 4.73
CA SER A 221 10.02 46.03 4.58
C SER A 221 9.19 46.26 5.85
N SER A 222 9.78 46.89 6.86
CA SER A 222 9.02 47.61 7.88
C SER A 222 9.24 49.10 7.69
N THR A 223 8.15 49.85 7.69
CA THR A 223 8.09 51.31 7.59
C THR A 223 9.19 51.97 8.43
N SER A 224 10.10 52.69 7.77
CA SER A 224 11.08 53.68 8.29
C SER A 224 12.58 53.34 8.45
N SER A 225 13.11 52.17 8.07
CA SER A 225 14.57 52.03 7.79
C SER A 225 14.94 50.76 7.02
N THR A 226 15.87 50.86 6.06
CA THR A 226 16.39 49.71 5.29
C THR A 226 17.58 49.09 6.01
N THR A 227 17.34 48.05 6.81
CA THR A 227 18.40 47.23 7.42
C THR A 227 18.72 46.04 6.51
N THR A 228 20.01 45.84 6.20
CA THR A 228 20.53 44.68 5.46
C THR A 228 20.63 43.49 6.41
N VAL A 229 20.03 42.36 6.05
CA VAL A 229 20.08 41.12 6.84
C VAL A 229 20.82 40.06 6.04
N THR A 230 21.72 39.32 6.69
CA THR A 230 22.48 38.21 6.09
C THR A 230 22.04 36.89 6.71
N ILE A 231 21.95 35.83 5.89
CA ILE A 231 21.69 34.46 6.38
C ILE A 231 23.00 33.95 6.98
N CYS A 232 22.92 33.31 8.14
CA CYS A 232 24.06 32.68 8.77
C CYS A 232 23.67 31.31 9.34
N ILE A 233 24.68 30.46 9.49
CA ILE A 233 24.54 29.18 10.17
C ILE A 233 25.13 29.33 11.57
N VAL A 234 24.34 29.01 12.59
CA VAL A 234 24.73 29.15 13.99
C VAL A 234 24.88 27.77 14.62
N GLY A 235 26.07 27.50 15.18
CA GLY A 235 26.33 26.29 15.96
C GLY A 235 26.05 26.50 17.44
N ARG A 236 25.11 25.73 18.03
CA ARG A 236 24.69 25.86 19.43
C ARG A 236 25.55 25.01 20.40
N ARG A 237 26.87 25.23 20.48
CA ARG A 237 27.75 24.44 21.39
C ARG A 237 27.42 24.66 22.89
N PRO A 238 27.58 23.65 23.76
CA PRO A 238 27.42 23.82 25.21
C PRO A 238 28.57 24.64 25.82
N GLY A 239 28.21 25.66 26.62
CA GLY A 239 29.12 26.31 27.58
C GLY A 239 29.77 27.64 27.21
N THR A 240 29.50 28.24 26.04
CA THR A 240 30.07 29.55 25.68
C THR A 240 29.00 30.51 25.17
N LYS A 241 29.04 31.77 25.66
CA LYS A 241 28.20 32.88 25.20
C LYS A 241 28.49 33.35 23.76
N ASP A 242 29.43 32.69 23.08
CA ASP A 242 29.80 32.92 21.69
C ASP A 242 29.41 31.70 20.84
N ALA A 243 28.20 31.72 20.26
CA ALA A 243 27.85 30.77 19.21
C ALA A 243 28.69 31.09 17.97
N LYS A 244 29.35 30.09 17.37
CA LYS A 244 30.09 30.29 16.12
C LYS A 244 29.09 30.59 15.01
N ILE A 245 29.17 31.80 14.45
CA ILE A 245 28.38 32.25 13.31
C ILE A 245 29.19 32.00 12.05
N TYR A 246 28.62 31.26 11.11
CA TYR A 246 29.18 31.04 9.78
C TYR A 246 28.36 31.84 8.75
N PRO A 247 28.85 32.99 8.26
CA PRO A 247 28.18 33.78 7.23
C PRO A 247 27.97 33.01 5.92
N PHE A 248 26.76 33.10 5.38
CA PHE A 248 26.39 32.60 4.05
C PHE A 248 26.63 33.73 3.03
N PRO A 249 27.36 33.57 1.91
CA PRO A 249 27.95 32.37 1.32
C PRO A 249 29.47 32.22 1.56
N GLU A 250 30.15 33.23 2.13
CA GLU A 250 31.61 33.36 2.16
C GLU A 250 32.33 32.47 3.20
N VAL A 251 31.63 31.70 4.05
CA VAL A 251 32.24 31.00 5.20
C VAL A 251 32.21 29.46 5.14
N PHE A 252 31.85 28.85 4.00
CA PHE A 252 32.16 27.43 3.75
C PHE A 252 33.64 27.21 3.34
N GLN A 253 34.61 27.87 3.97
CA GLN A 253 36.02 27.51 3.80
C GLN A 253 36.36 26.21 4.55
N ASP A 254 35.58 25.87 5.58
CA ASP A 254 35.72 24.62 6.34
C ASP A 254 34.87 23.50 5.70
N GLU A 255 35.53 22.65 4.91
CA GLU A 255 34.94 21.51 4.21
C GLU A 255 34.19 20.56 5.16
N GLN A 256 34.68 20.38 6.39
CA GLN A 256 34.07 19.47 7.37
C GLN A 256 32.71 19.98 7.86
N VAL A 257 32.60 21.29 8.10
CA VAL A 257 31.32 21.92 8.52
C VAL A 257 30.31 21.89 7.38
N GLN A 258 30.76 22.11 6.14
CA GLN A 258 29.91 21.99 4.96
C GLN A 258 29.38 20.57 4.81
N GLU A 259 30.24 19.55 4.88
CA GLU A 259 29.83 18.15 4.77
C GLU A 259 28.86 17.74 5.88
N TYR A 260 29.09 18.19 7.11
CA TYR A 260 28.20 17.92 8.23
C TYR A 260 26.83 18.57 8.04
N PHE A 261 26.80 19.84 7.61
CA PHE A 261 25.56 20.54 7.34
C PHE A 261 24.77 19.89 6.21
N VAL A 262 25.41 19.51 5.11
CA VAL A 262 24.76 18.78 4.02
C VAL A 262 24.17 17.46 4.52
N ALA A 263 24.94 16.65 5.27
CA ALA A 263 24.45 15.39 5.82
C ALA A 263 23.28 15.58 6.81
N MET A 264 23.27 16.70 7.55
CA MET A 264 22.17 17.08 8.46
C MET A 264 20.90 17.42 7.69
N ILE A 265 21.00 18.25 6.65
CA ILE A 265 19.88 18.63 5.79
C ILE A 265 19.31 17.40 5.06
N GLU A 266 20.18 16.50 4.58
CA GLU A 266 19.76 15.22 3.98
C GLU A 266 19.01 14.34 4.99
N LEU A 267 19.47 14.24 6.24
CA LEU A 267 18.77 13.52 7.30
C LEU A 267 17.40 14.15 7.60
N PHE A 268 17.33 15.47 7.71
CA PHE A 268 16.06 16.20 7.92
C PHE A 268 15.09 15.94 6.76
N ALA A 269 15.56 15.97 5.52
CA ALA A 269 14.73 15.70 4.36
C ALA A 269 14.11 14.29 4.41
N GLU A 270 14.89 13.28 4.81
CA GLU A 270 14.42 11.89 4.96
C GLU A 270 13.52 11.68 6.19
N LEU A 271 13.75 12.39 7.30
CA LEU A 271 12.89 12.38 8.48
C LEU A 271 11.50 12.97 8.20
N CYS A 272 11.41 13.97 7.30
CA CYS A 272 10.16 14.60 6.90
C CYS A 272 9.39 13.83 5.81
N ARG A 273 9.98 12.80 5.18
CA ARG A 273 9.28 11.99 4.18
C ARG A 273 8.08 11.26 4.79
N GLY A 274 7.05 11.04 3.98
CA GLY A 274 5.83 10.37 4.43
C GLY A 274 4.84 11.25 5.21
N ARG A 275 4.98 12.58 5.13
CA ARG A 275 4.14 13.56 5.86
C ARG A 275 4.25 13.46 7.39
N ASN A 276 5.46 13.22 7.90
CA ASN A 276 5.72 13.23 9.34
C ASN A 276 5.66 14.67 9.90
N ASN A 277 4.47 15.10 10.33
CA ASN A 277 4.23 16.47 10.83
C ASN A 277 4.97 16.76 12.15
N ALA A 278 5.27 15.76 12.96
CA ALA A 278 6.05 15.94 14.18
C ALA A 278 7.49 16.37 13.84
N CYS A 279 8.20 15.60 13.00
CA CYS A 279 9.54 15.96 12.53
C CYS A 279 9.59 17.34 11.88
N ARG A 280 8.57 17.71 11.10
CA ARG A 280 8.54 18.99 10.39
C ARG A 280 8.47 20.19 11.32
N ARG A 281 7.69 20.09 12.40
CA ARG A 281 7.62 21.16 13.42
C ARG A 281 8.97 21.39 14.07
N ASP A 282 9.75 20.32 14.29
CA ASP A 282 11.09 20.43 14.84
C ASP A 282 12.07 20.98 13.80
N VAL A 283 12.04 20.45 12.56
CA VAL A 283 12.89 20.92 11.46
C VAL A 283 12.67 22.40 11.13
N GLU A 284 11.43 22.90 11.18
CA GLU A 284 11.13 24.34 10.96
C GLU A 284 11.84 25.25 11.96
N GLN A 285 12.18 24.77 13.16
CA GLN A 285 12.93 25.56 14.16
C GLN A 285 14.41 25.69 13.80
N PHE A 286 14.99 24.72 13.08
CA PHE A 286 16.41 24.71 12.69
C PHE A 286 16.64 25.17 11.25
N ALA A 287 15.71 24.89 10.35
CA ALA A 287 15.77 25.28 8.94
C ALA A 287 14.40 25.84 8.50
N PRO A 288 14.10 27.11 8.85
CA PRO A 288 12.83 27.73 8.48
C PRO A 288 12.66 27.80 6.96
N GLY A 289 11.48 27.44 6.46
CA GLY A 289 11.25 27.35 5.01
C GLY A 289 11.48 28.66 4.26
N LYS A 290 11.27 29.79 4.95
CA LYS A 290 11.56 31.14 4.44
C LYS A 290 13.05 31.33 4.15
N LEU A 291 13.93 30.87 5.04
CA LEU A 291 15.38 31.02 4.91
C LEU A 291 15.95 30.04 3.90
N VAL A 292 15.46 28.79 3.90
CA VAL A 292 15.79 27.78 2.88
C VAL A 292 15.47 28.30 1.47
N ALA A 293 14.30 28.92 1.30
CA ALA A 293 13.90 29.53 0.02
C ALA A 293 14.84 30.63 -0.45
N HIS A 294 15.23 31.56 0.43
CA HIS A 294 16.14 32.65 0.09
C HIS A 294 17.55 32.13 -0.19
N ALA A 295 18.02 31.15 0.59
CA ALA A 295 19.30 30.48 0.37
C ALA A 295 19.39 29.84 -1.03
N ILE A 296 18.31 29.21 -1.50
CA ILE A 296 18.22 28.63 -2.85
C ILE A 296 18.29 29.71 -3.95
N ILE A 297 17.63 30.86 -3.74
CA ILE A 297 17.46 31.89 -4.79
C ILE A 297 18.68 32.83 -4.90
N GLU A 298 19.26 33.25 -3.77
CA GLU A 298 20.20 34.38 -3.73
C GLU A 298 21.68 33.99 -3.57
N ALA A 299 21.98 32.75 -3.18
CA ALA A 299 23.35 32.32 -2.92
C ALA A 299 23.95 31.46 -4.04
N SER A 300 25.21 31.72 -4.36
CA SER A 300 26.03 30.84 -5.20
C SER A 300 26.47 29.61 -4.40
N LEU A 301 25.59 28.62 -4.32
CA LEU A 301 25.83 27.40 -3.54
C LEU A 301 26.57 26.34 -4.35
N SER A 302 27.25 25.43 -3.63
CA SER A 302 27.75 24.19 -4.21
C SER A 302 26.60 23.29 -4.64
N ASP A 303 26.84 22.50 -5.69
CA ASP A 303 25.84 21.60 -6.27
C ASP A 303 25.27 20.63 -5.21
N SER A 304 26.10 20.05 -4.34
CA SER A 304 25.66 19.15 -3.27
C SER A 304 24.76 19.82 -2.23
N MET A 305 25.07 21.06 -1.85
CA MET A 305 24.27 21.85 -0.93
C MET A 305 22.92 22.20 -1.54
N LEU A 306 22.92 22.64 -2.80
CA LEU A 306 21.72 23.01 -3.52
C LEU A 306 20.78 21.81 -3.69
N ALA A 307 21.32 20.62 -4.00
CA ALA A 307 20.56 19.38 -4.06
C ALA A 307 19.90 19.05 -2.71
N ALA A 308 20.65 19.11 -1.61
CA ALA A 308 20.13 18.83 -0.27
C ALA A 308 19.02 19.82 0.14
N LEU A 309 19.19 21.11 -0.15
CA LEU A 309 18.17 22.13 0.13
C LEU A 309 16.91 21.96 -0.73
N PHE A 310 17.05 21.56 -2.01
CA PHE A 310 15.90 21.21 -2.84
C PHE A 310 15.13 20.03 -2.27
N ASP A 311 15.82 18.96 -1.86
CA ASP A 311 15.18 17.78 -1.26
C ASP A 311 14.49 18.12 0.07
N LEU A 312 15.14 18.92 0.94
CA LEU A 312 14.53 19.39 2.19
C LEU A 312 13.29 20.24 1.91
N TYR A 313 13.39 21.22 1.00
CA TYR A 313 12.25 22.10 0.71
C TYR A 313 11.06 21.31 0.15
N THR A 314 11.35 20.31 -0.67
CA THR A 314 10.35 19.38 -1.21
C THR A 314 9.63 18.64 -0.08
N THR A 315 10.36 17.95 0.80
CA THR A 315 9.76 17.05 1.79
C THR A 315 9.20 17.78 3.01
N ALA A 316 9.84 18.86 3.46
CA ALA A 316 9.53 19.57 4.69
C ALA A 316 8.60 20.78 4.50
N HIS A 317 8.47 21.33 3.29
CA HIS A 317 7.57 22.48 3.04
C HIS A 317 6.54 22.22 1.94
N VAL A 318 6.91 21.65 0.78
CA VAL A 318 5.96 21.44 -0.33
C VAL A 318 5.01 20.25 -0.10
N THR A 319 5.50 19.11 0.38
CA THR A 319 4.66 17.93 0.62
C THR A 319 4.02 17.93 2.00
N SER A 320 3.52 19.08 2.48
CA SER A 320 2.89 19.23 3.81
C SER A 320 1.66 18.39 4.01
N GLY A 321 1.40 18.00 5.28
CA GLY A 321 0.13 17.41 5.67
C GLY A 321 -1.05 18.33 5.31
N ASP A 322 -0.82 19.64 5.31
CA ASP A 322 -1.78 20.68 4.97
C ASP A 322 -1.97 20.84 3.45
N HIS A 323 -1.02 20.37 2.65
CA HIS A 323 -1.05 20.44 1.19
C HIS A 323 -1.63 19.16 0.60
N THR A 324 -2.60 19.31 -0.29
CA THR A 324 -3.23 18.17 -0.96
C THR A 324 -2.56 17.91 -2.30
N ASN A 325 -2.35 16.64 -2.62
CA ASN A 325 -1.99 16.23 -3.97
C ASN A 325 -3.21 16.47 -4.88
N VAL A 326 -3.09 17.43 -5.78
CA VAL A 326 -4.16 17.95 -6.64
C VAL A 326 -4.57 16.91 -7.68
N ILE A 327 -3.62 16.13 -8.19
CA ILE A 327 -3.90 15.04 -9.15
C ILE A 327 -4.77 13.99 -8.45
N ILE A 328 -4.40 13.57 -7.24
CA ILE A 328 -5.18 12.61 -6.46
C ILE A 328 -6.55 13.20 -6.09
N ALA A 329 -6.58 14.44 -5.58
CA ALA A 329 -7.82 15.11 -5.21
C ALA A 329 -8.75 15.34 -6.42
N SER A 330 -8.22 15.46 -7.63
CA SER A 330 -9.01 15.65 -8.84
C SER A 330 -9.73 14.38 -9.31
N ARG A 331 -9.30 13.19 -8.87
CA ARG A 331 -9.94 11.91 -9.20
C ARG A 331 -11.29 11.72 -8.52
N ALA A 332 -11.61 12.53 -7.51
CA ALA A 332 -12.89 12.53 -6.82
C ALA A 332 -13.33 13.96 -6.50
N LYS A 333 -14.35 14.48 -7.21
CA LYS A 333 -14.83 15.87 -7.04
C LYS A 333 -16.27 15.91 -6.57
N VAL A 334 -16.59 16.79 -5.63
CA VAL A 334 -17.98 17.06 -5.25
C VAL A 334 -18.62 17.99 -6.26
N GLU A 335 -19.72 17.55 -6.87
CA GLU A 335 -20.44 18.29 -7.91
C GLU A 335 -20.81 19.72 -7.48
N SER A 336 -21.20 19.92 -6.22
CA SER A 336 -21.59 21.24 -5.70
C SER A 336 -20.42 22.23 -5.55
N LYS A 337 -19.19 21.73 -5.32
CA LYS A 337 -17.98 22.54 -5.06
C LYS A 337 -17.18 22.90 -6.33
N ILE A 338 -17.62 22.49 -7.52
CA ILE A 338 -16.99 22.88 -8.80
C ILE A 338 -17.35 24.35 -9.11
N THR A 339 -16.59 25.30 -8.59
CA THR A 339 -16.86 26.74 -8.72
C THR A 339 -16.54 27.31 -10.11
N LEU A 340 -17.32 28.31 -10.54
CA LEU A 340 -17.15 29.04 -11.80
C LEU A 340 -17.33 30.56 -11.55
N PRO A 341 -16.36 31.42 -11.93
CA PRO A 341 -15.00 31.08 -12.32
C PRO A 341 -14.25 30.45 -11.14
N PRO A 342 -13.19 29.65 -11.41
CA PRO A 342 -12.37 29.13 -10.33
C PRO A 342 -11.76 30.30 -9.53
N PRO A 343 -11.72 30.24 -8.20
CA PRO A 343 -11.12 31.30 -7.39
C PRO A 343 -9.67 31.53 -7.82
N GLN A 344 -9.26 32.80 -7.88
CA GLN A 344 -7.86 33.15 -8.16
C GLN A 344 -7.00 32.66 -7.01
N PHE A 345 -6.43 31.46 -7.15
CA PHE A 345 -5.46 30.94 -6.21
C PHE A 345 -4.10 31.57 -6.50
N GLN A 346 -3.59 32.35 -5.56
CA GLN A 346 -2.22 32.84 -5.57
C GLN A 346 -1.44 32.07 -4.50
N PRO A 347 -0.41 31.29 -4.87
CA PRO A 347 0.47 30.65 -3.90
C PRO A 347 1.10 31.71 -2.97
N PRO A 348 1.55 31.33 -1.77
CA PRO A 348 2.40 32.18 -0.95
C PRO A 348 3.56 32.75 -1.79
N VAL A 349 3.88 34.04 -1.61
CA VAL A 349 4.90 34.77 -2.40
C VAL A 349 6.23 34.00 -2.50
N GLN A 350 6.62 33.33 -1.41
CA GLN A 350 7.84 32.53 -1.34
C GLN A 350 7.81 31.31 -2.27
N ILE A 351 6.68 30.61 -2.32
CA ILE A 351 6.49 29.48 -3.22
C ILE A 351 6.48 29.97 -4.67
N GLN A 352 5.90 31.14 -4.95
CA GLN A 352 5.96 31.74 -6.29
C GLN A 352 7.40 32.05 -6.73
N GLN A 353 8.19 32.67 -5.85
CA GLN A 353 9.60 33.01 -6.11
C GLN A 353 10.46 31.77 -6.38
N ILE A 354 10.33 30.73 -5.55
CA ILE A 354 11.05 29.46 -5.75
C ILE A 354 10.57 28.77 -7.02
N THR A 355 9.27 28.75 -7.29
CA THR A 355 8.72 28.14 -8.51
C THR A 355 9.31 28.83 -9.75
N ALA A 356 9.38 30.16 -9.76
CA ALA A 356 10.00 30.92 -10.84
C ALA A 356 11.49 30.60 -10.99
N PHE A 357 12.25 30.56 -9.89
CA PHE A 357 13.66 30.20 -9.89
C PHE A 357 13.91 28.78 -10.41
N VAL A 358 13.18 27.79 -9.90
CA VAL A 358 13.31 26.38 -10.33
C VAL A 358 12.95 26.23 -11.81
N CYS A 359 11.90 26.92 -12.28
CA CYS A 359 11.57 26.94 -13.70
C CYS A 359 12.71 27.57 -14.53
N GLN A 360 13.32 28.67 -14.08
CA GLN A 360 14.46 29.26 -14.77
C GLN A 360 15.68 28.32 -14.77
N PHE A 361 15.97 27.66 -13.66
CA PHE A 361 17.05 26.69 -13.52
C PHE A 361 16.89 25.51 -14.49
N LEU A 362 15.67 24.95 -14.59
CA LEU A 362 15.36 23.82 -15.47
C LEU A 362 15.33 24.18 -16.96
N ARG A 363 15.37 25.47 -17.36
CA ARG A 363 15.54 25.82 -18.78
C ARG A 363 16.87 25.33 -19.37
N ASN A 364 17.84 25.02 -18.51
CA ASN A 364 19.16 24.51 -18.90
C ASN A 364 19.27 22.97 -18.75
N THR A 365 18.15 22.24 -18.68
CA THR A 365 18.12 20.78 -18.38
C THR A 365 19.10 19.96 -19.24
N ALA A 366 19.17 20.18 -20.55
CA ALA A 366 20.08 19.43 -21.43
C ALA A 366 21.56 19.63 -21.04
N THR A 367 21.95 20.87 -20.70
CA THR A 367 23.31 21.18 -20.25
C THR A 367 23.61 20.61 -18.87
N LEU A 368 22.62 20.59 -17.97
CA LEU A 368 22.73 20.03 -16.63
C LEU A 368 22.85 18.50 -16.66
N LEU A 369 22.18 17.84 -17.60
CA LEU A 369 22.25 16.40 -17.79
C LEU A 369 23.61 15.95 -18.36
N ALA A 370 24.19 16.76 -19.24
CA ALA A 370 25.49 16.50 -19.86
C ALA A 370 26.64 16.49 -18.83
N ASP A 371 26.61 17.35 -17.82
CA ASP A 371 27.65 17.44 -16.79
C ASP A 371 27.40 16.41 -15.64
N PRO A 372 28.29 15.42 -15.44
CA PRO A 372 28.12 14.39 -14.42
C PRO A 372 28.04 14.95 -12.99
N ARG A 373 28.66 16.10 -12.70
CA ARG A 373 28.65 16.70 -11.36
C ARG A 373 27.30 17.34 -11.02
N ARG A 374 26.58 17.81 -12.03
CA ARG A 374 25.29 18.52 -11.90
C ARG A 374 24.08 17.60 -11.96
N ARG A 375 24.25 16.33 -12.34
CA ARG A 375 23.17 15.32 -12.40
C ARG A 375 22.41 15.17 -11.07
N LEU A 376 23.11 15.22 -9.94
CA LEU A 376 22.49 15.12 -8.61
C LEU A 376 21.55 16.30 -8.34
N VAL A 377 21.99 17.52 -8.64
CA VAL A 377 21.20 18.75 -8.48
C VAL A 377 19.99 18.77 -9.40
N LEU A 378 20.19 18.36 -10.66
CA LEU A 378 19.12 18.24 -11.63
C LEU A 378 18.02 17.31 -11.11
N ARG A 379 18.40 16.18 -10.53
CA ARG A 379 17.47 15.21 -9.95
C ARG A 379 16.64 15.81 -8.81
N SER A 380 17.28 16.46 -7.84
CA SER A 380 16.56 17.10 -6.72
C SER A 380 15.70 18.28 -7.19
N ALA A 381 16.16 19.05 -8.19
CA ALA A 381 15.38 20.13 -8.80
C ALA A 381 14.12 19.61 -9.54
N LEU A 382 14.24 18.51 -10.28
CA LEU A 382 13.10 17.84 -10.94
C LEU A 382 12.10 17.33 -9.91
N ARG A 383 12.57 16.73 -8.80
CA ARG A 383 11.71 16.29 -7.69
C ARG A 383 10.96 17.46 -7.04
N LEU A 384 11.64 18.57 -6.79
CA LEU A 384 10.99 19.77 -6.27
C LEU A 384 9.95 20.32 -7.24
N TRP A 385 10.30 20.42 -8.52
CA TRP A 385 9.38 20.92 -9.55
C TRP A 385 8.14 20.03 -9.71
N THR A 386 8.32 18.70 -9.74
CA THR A 386 7.20 17.75 -9.76
C THR A 386 6.35 17.85 -8.51
N ALA A 387 6.94 18.06 -7.32
CA ALA A 387 6.17 18.31 -6.10
C ALA A 387 5.35 19.61 -6.19
N LEU A 388 5.93 20.71 -6.69
CA LEU A 388 5.23 21.98 -6.90
C LEU A 388 4.09 21.88 -7.93
N MET A 389 4.22 21.00 -8.92
CA MET A 389 3.17 20.69 -9.90
C MET A 389 2.08 19.76 -9.36
N THR A 390 2.37 18.95 -8.35
CA THR A 390 1.44 17.94 -7.83
C THR A 390 0.71 18.38 -6.56
N TYR A 391 1.32 19.22 -5.73
CA TYR A 391 0.75 19.68 -4.46
C TYR A 391 0.24 21.11 -4.54
N GLY A 392 -0.79 21.40 -3.73
CA GLY A 392 -1.44 22.70 -3.64
C GLY A 392 -2.17 22.90 -2.32
N ASP A 393 -2.77 24.07 -2.14
CA ASP A 393 -3.49 24.41 -0.90
C ASP A 393 -4.67 23.47 -0.67
N GLY A 394 -4.75 22.85 0.52
CA GLY A 394 -5.67 21.76 0.85
C GLY A 394 -7.17 22.04 0.80
N GLY A 395 -7.58 23.19 0.24
CA GLY A 395 -8.96 23.62 0.15
C GLY A 395 -9.81 22.86 -0.88
N PRO A 396 -11.15 23.03 -0.85
CA PRO A 396 -12.11 22.36 -1.73
C PRO A 396 -12.00 22.68 -3.23
N GLY A 397 -11.06 23.55 -3.62
CA GLY A 397 -10.69 23.88 -5.00
C GLY A 397 -9.18 23.86 -5.23
N SER A 398 -8.44 23.03 -4.48
CA SER A 398 -6.98 22.96 -4.48
C SER A 398 -6.39 23.04 -5.89
N ARG A 399 -5.51 24.01 -6.09
CA ARG A 399 -4.73 24.21 -7.30
C ARG A 399 -3.27 23.99 -6.96
N ALA A 400 -2.53 23.37 -7.88
CA ALA A 400 -1.12 23.14 -7.68
C ALA A 400 -0.38 24.48 -7.55
N PHE A 401 0.71 24.48 -6.80
CA PHE A 401 1.54 25.65 -6.62
C PHE A 401 2.14 26.17 -7.93
N CYS A 402 2.47 25.25 -8.85
CA CYS A 402 2.88 25.56 -10.20
C CYS A 402 1.72 25.31 -11.18
N SER A 403 1.45 26.30 -12.04
CA SER A 403 0.41 26.18 -13.07
C SER A 403 0.94 25.44 -14.30
N VAL A 404 0.05 24.74 -15.02
CA VAL A 404 0.41 24.06 -16.26
C VAL A 404 0.98 25.04 -17.30
N HIS A 405 0.48 26.27 -17.36
CA HIS A 405 0.99 27.30 -18.28
C HIS A 405 2.45 27.70 -17.98
N ALA A 406 2.84 27.74 -16.70
CA ALA A 406 4.23 27.98 -16.32
C ALA A 406 5.16 26.79 -16.67
N ALA A 407 4.60 25.57 -16.77
CA ALA A 407 5.33 24.36 -17.13
C ALA A 407 5.55 24.20 -18.65
N LEU A 408 4.67 24.74 -19.50
CA LEU A 408 4.75 24.57 -20.97
C LEU A 408 6.11 24.92 -21.59
N PRO A 409 6.79 26.03 -21.21
CA PRO A 409 8.09 26.38 -21.78
C PRO A 409 9.21 25.37 -21.46
N LEU A 410 9.04 24.53 -20.43
CA LEU A 410 10.03 23.52 -20.02
C LEU A 410 9.90 22.22 -20.78
N VAL A 411 8.70 21.93 -21.31
CA VAL A 411 8.41 20.67 -21.99
C VAL A 411 9.35 20.42 -23.19
N PRO A 412 9.57 21.37 -24.12
CA PRO A 412 10.49 21.15 -25.25
C PRO A 412 11.94 20.90 -24.80
N VAL A 413 12.41 21.63 -23.79
CA VAL A 413 13.77 21.51 -23.23
C VAL A 413 13.98 20.13 -22.59
N MET A 414 13.00 19.65 -21.84
CA MET A 414 13.03 18.32 -21.21
C MET A 414 13.03 17.20 -22.27
N LEU A 415 12.25 17.36 -23.34
CA LEU A 415 12.20 16.41 -24.45
C LEU A 415 13.52 16.35 -25.24
N GLU A 416 14.17 17.50 -25.45
CA GLU A 416 15.49 17.57 -26.07
C GLU A 416 16.55 16.85 -25.21
N ALA A 417 16.51 17.04 -23.88
CA ALA A 417 17.41 16.37 -22.95
C ALA A 417 17.26 14.84 -22.98
N LEU A 418 16.03 14.31 -23.13
CA LEU A 418 15.80 12.86 -23.31
C LEU A 418 16.45 12.30 -24.58
N GLY A 419 16.48 13.11 -25.65
CA GLY A 419 17.09 12.77 -26.94
C GLY A 419 18.62 12.80 -26.97
N SER A 420 19.27 13.36 -25.95
CA SER A 420 20.74 13.42 -25.87
C SER A 420 21.35 12.03 -25.61
N SER A 421 22.56 11.78 -26.14
CA SER A 421 23.42 10.65 -25.76
C SER A 421 24.36 11.05 -24.61
N ASP A 422 24.74 10.13 -23.71
CA ASP A 422 25.68 10.45 -22.63
C ASP A 422 27.05 10.81 -23.23
N PRO A 423 27.55 12.06 -23.06
CA PRO A 423 28.83 12.47 -23.62
C PRO A 423 30.05 11.83 -22.93
N GLY A 424 29.88 11.11 -21.82
CA GLY A 424 30.97 10.65 -20.94
C GLY A 424 31.39 9.17 -21.01
N GLY A 425 30.90 8.38 -21.96
CA GLY A 425 31.11 6.92 -21.96
C GLY A 425 32.32 6.43 -22.78
N LEU A 426 33.54 6.45 -22.21
CA LEU A 426 34.57 5.47 -22.60
C LEU A 426 34.37 4.20 -21.74
N PRO A 427 34.10 3.02 -22.33
CA PRO A 427 33.82 1.81 -21.57
C PRO A 427 35.10 1.33 -20.85
N GLY A 428 35.07 1.24 -19.51
CA GLY A 428 36.11 0.54 -18.74
C GLY A 428 36.48 1.09 -17.35
N SER A 429 36.04 2.27 -16.92
CA SER A 429 36.35 2.79 -15.58
C SER A 429 35.27 2.44 -14.54
N PRO A 430 35.62 2.09 -13.28
CA PRO A 430 34.65 1.75 -12.24
C PRO A 430 33.68 2.90 -11.92
N GLY A 431 34.09 4.16 -12.08
CA GLY A 431 33.22 5.34 -11.93
C GLY A 431 32.25 5.58 -13.10
N SER A 432 32.46 4.95 -14.26
CA SER A 432 31.59 5.10 -15.44
C SER A 432 30.21 4.44 -15.23
N LYS A 433 30.14 3.32 -14.50
CA LYS A 433 28.85 2.62 -14.25
C LYS A 433 27.91 3.40 -13.34
N GLU A 434 28.42 3.99 -12.25
CA GLU A 434 27.60 4.80 -11.34
C GLU A 434 27.15 6.12 -11.99
N ALA A 435 28.05 6.77 -12.74
CA ALA A 435 27.71 7.96 -13.51
C ALA A 435 26.64 7.68 -14.57
N GLN A 436 26.70 6.50 -15.21
CA GLN A 436 25.69 6.03 -16.17
C GLN A 436 24.35 5.73 -15.49
N GLN A 437 24.36 5.09 -14.32
CA GLN A 437 23.15 4.85 -13.53
C GLN A 437 22.48 6.17 -13.12
N LEU A 438 23.26 7.17 -12.70
CA LEU A 438 22.74 8.51 -12.37
C LEU A 438 22.18 9.23 -13.60
N TYR A 439 22.83 9.12 -14.76
CA TYR A 439 22.31 9.64 -16.03
C TYR A 439 20.96 9.03 -16.38
N ASN A 440 20.86 7.70 -16.26
CA ASN A 440 19.64 6.97 -16.55
C ASN A 440 18.52 7.30 -15.55
N ALA A 441 18.86 7.46 -14.27
CA ALA A 441 17.93 7.91 -13.24
C ALA A 441 17.39 9.33 -13.53
N CYS A 442 18.24 10.26 -13.96
CA CYS A 442 17.80 11.61 -14.34
C CYS A 442 16.83 11.58 -15.53
N LYS A 443 17.09 10.74 -16.54
CA LYS A 443 16.15 10.55 -17.66
C LYS A 443 14.80 9.98 -17.21
N ALA A 444 14.81 9.04 -16.26
CA ALA A 444 13.59 8.53 -15.66
C ALA A 444 12.81 9.63 -14.92
N ASP A 445 13.50 10.45 -14.12
CA ASP A 445 12.89 11.58 -13.39
C ASP A 445 12.32 12.65 -14.37
N ILE A 446 12.96 12.90 -15.52
CA ILE A 446 12.42 13.74 -16.59
C ILE A 446 11.13 13.14 -17.16
N CYS A 447 11.08 11.83 -17.39
CA CYS A 447 9.87 11.15 -17.87
C CYS A 447 8.72 11.26 -16.87
N ASP A 448 9.01 11.05 -15.58
CA ASP A 448 8.03 11.20 -14.51
C ASP A 448 7.52 12.64 -14.43
N ALA A 449 8.41 13.62 -14.59
CA ALA A 449 8.06 15.03 -14.63
C ALA A 449 7.10 15.38 -15.80
N LEU A 450 7.36 14.84 -17.00
CA LEU A 450 6.47 15.02 -18.14
C LEU A 450 5.13 14.29 -17.96
N ASN A 451 5.12 13.10 -17.34
CA ASN A 451 3.89 12.39 -17.00
C ASN A 451 3.01 13.20 -16.02
N VAL A 452 3.62 13.90 -15.05
CA VAL A 452 2.92 14.82 -14.15
C VAL A 452 2.28 15.99 -14.90
N VAL A 453 2.95 16.54 -15.92
CA VAL A 453 2.37 17.59 -16.78
C VAL A 453 1.13 17.06 -17.50
N LEU A 454 1.21 15.86 -18.08
CA LEU A 454 0.06 15.21 -18.73
C LEU A 454 -1.08 14.97 -17.74
N ASP A 455 -0.79 14.49 -16.53
CA ASP A 455 -1.79 14.32 -15.48
C ASP A 455 -2.47 15.66 -15.15
N MET A 456 -1.72 16.74 -14.98
CA MET A 456 -2.29 18.06 -14.70
C MET A 456 -3.14 18.61 -15.86
N GLN A 457 -2.80 18.28 -17.11
CA GLN A 457 -3.68 18.57 -18.26
C GLN A 457 -4.99 17.79 -18.17
N THR A 458 -4.96 16.51 -17.77
CA THR A 458 -6.21 15.75 -17.55
C THR A 458 -7.06 16.37 -16.46
N VAL A 459 -6.45 16.90 -15.39
CA VAL A 459 -7.17 17.61 -14.32
C VAL A 459 -7.87 18.88 -14.84
N GLN A 460 -7.20 19.65 -15.71
CA GLN A 460 -7.77 20.84 -16.34
C GLN A 460 -8.91 20.48 -17.30
N ALA A 461 -8.70 19.49 -18.17
CA ALA A 461 -9.73 18.99 -19.08
C ALA A 461 -10.96 18.49 -18.33
N ALA A 462 -10.76 17.75 -17.23
CA ALA A 462 -11.84 17.29 -16.37
C ALA A 462 -12.63 18.47 -15.80
N HIS A 463 -11.94 19.47 -15.25
CA HIS A 463 -12.59 20.68 -14.73
C HIS A 463 -13.44 21.36 -15.79
N PHE A 464 -12.95 21.50 -17.03
CA PHE A 464 -13.71 22.06 -18.14
C PHE A 464 -14.98 21.26 -18.44
N VAL A 465 -14.87 19.95 -18.61
CA VAL A 465 -16.00 19.05 -18.90
C VAL A 465 -17.07 19.10 -17.81
N PHE A 466 -16.68 19.01 -16.53
CA PHE A 466 -17.63 19.10 -15.43
C PHE A 466 -18.28 20.48 -15.31
N SER A 467 -17.54 21.56 -15.64
CA SER A 467 -18.08 22.92 -15.64
C SER A 467 -19.12 23.14 -16.73
N ALA A 468 -18.94 22.54 -17.92
CA ALA A 468 -19.93 22.55 -19.00
C ALA A 468 -21.18 21.74 -18.64
N HIS A 469 -21.00 20.57 -18.00
CA HIS A 469 -22.10 19.75 -17.51
C HIS A 469 -22.96 20.49 -16.46
N ARG A 470 -22.31 21.20 -15.50
CA ARG A 470 -23.02 22.01 -14.49
C ARG A 470 -23.83 23.16 -15.11
N ARG A 471 -23.37 23.72 -16.24
CA ARG A 471 -24.10 24.77 -16.99
C ARG A 471 -25.31 24.24 -17.78
N LYS A 472 -25.63 22.93 -17.70
CA LYS A 472 -26.64 22.25 -18.53
C LYS A 472 -26.43 22.47 -20.03
N GLN A 473 -25.20 22.76 -20.44
CA GLN A 473 -24.85 22.82 -21.85
C GLN A 473 -24.79 21.39 -22.40
N PRO A 474 -25.07 21.17 -23.70
CA PRO A 474 -24.80 19.88 -24.31
C PRO A 474 -23.34 19.50 -24.04
N PRO A 475 -23.05 18.21 -23.79
CA PRO A 475 -21.67 17.78 -23.52
C PRO A 475 -20.79 18.33 -24.65
N PRO A 476 -19.76 19.14 -24.34
CA PRO A 476 -18.94 19.74 -25.36
C PRO A 476 -18.39 18.61 -26.24
N ALA A 477 -18.43 18.80 -27.56
CA ALA A 477 -17.82 17.83 -28.45
C ALA A 477 -16.38 17.60 -27.98
N ILE A 478 -15.89 16.35 -28.03
CA ILE A 478 -14.50 16.05 -27.63
C ILE A 478 -13.52 16.99 -28.35
N ARG A 479 -13.87 17.44 -29.56
CA ARG A 479 -13.15 18.45 -30.35
C ARG A 479 -13.11 19.86 -29.73
N GLN A 480 -14.16 20.31 -29.05
CA GLN A 480 -14.18 21.59 -28.30
C GLN A 480 -13.41 21.49 -26.98
N VAL A 481 -13.53 20.36 -26.27
CA VAL A 481 -12.68 20.08 -25.09
C VAL A 481 -11.21 20.04 -25.52
N LEU A 482 -10.95 19.51 -26.72
CA LEU A 482 -9.62 19.54 -27.33
C LEU A 482 -9.18 20.95 -27.69
N GLU A 483 -9.99 21.81 -28.30
CA GLU A 483 -9.58 23.17 -28.66
C GLU A 483 -9.18 24.01 -27.44
N GLU A 484 -9.87 23.86 -26.29
CA GLU A 484 -9.46 24.54 -25.05
C GLU A 484 -8.25 23.91 -24.35
N VAL A 485 -8.00 22.61 -24.54
CA VAL A 485 -6.85 21.90 -23.94
C VAL A 485 -5.66 21.80 -24.93
N ALA A 486 -5.86 22.11 -26.22
CA ALA A 486 -4.90 21.98 -27.31
C ALA A 486 -3.74 22.96 -27.18
N ASP A 487 -4.03 24.21 -26.75
CA ASP A 487 -3.01 25.22 -26.45
C ASP A 487 -2.08 24.82 -25.29
N VAL A 488 -2.44 23.77 -24.55
CA VAL A 488 -1.75 23.31 -23.34
C VAL A 488 -1.22 21.88 -23.49
N ARG A 489 -1.49 21.17 -24.59
CA ARG A 489 -1.06 19.77 -24.76
C ARG A 489 0.43 19.70 -25.06
N VAL A 490 1.11 18.65 -24.58
CA VAL A 490 2.48 18.34 -25.04
C VAL A 490 2.41 17.93 -26.52
N SER A 491 2.46 18.91 -27.40
CA SER A 491 2.57 18.73 -28.85
C SER A 491 4.02 18.40 -29.16
N LEU A 492 4.30 17.12 -29.38
CA LEU A 492 5.57 16.68 -29.93
C LEU A 492 5.50 16.76 -31.45
N ASP A 493 6.39 17.55 -32.04
CA ASP A 493 6.66 17.53 -33.48
C ASP A 493 7.09 16.11 -33.90
N ASP A 494 6.79 15.73 -35.14
CA ASP A 494 7.07 14.37 -35.63
C ASP A 494 8.57 14.02 -35.56
N ALA A 495 9.46 15.01 -35.72
CA ALA A 495 10.90 14.84 -35.54
C ALA A 495 11.31 14.54 -34.08
N ALA A 496 10.56 15.01 -33.09
CA ALA A 496 10.78 14.69 -31.68
C ALA A 496 10.22 13.29 -31.34
N ARG A 497 9.08 12.91 -31.93
CA ARG A 497 8.51 11.55 -31.80
C ARG A 497 9.45 10.48 -32.34
N VAL A 498 10.04 10.70 -33.51
CA VAL A 498 11.01 9.76 -34.11
C VAL A 498 12.26 9.64 -33.26
N ARG A 499 12.80 10.76 -32.74
CA ARG A 499 13.96 10.75 -31.83
C ARG A 499 13.68 9.96 -30.55
N LEU A 500 12.54 10.18 -29.91
CA LEU A 500 12.12 9.43 -28.72
C LEU A 500 11.99 7.92 -29.00
N PHE A 501 11.43 7.55 -30.17
CA PHE A 501 11.31 6.15 -30.56
C PHE A 501 12.69 5.48 -30.78
N THR A 502 13.64 6.19 -31.40
CA THR A 502 15.01 5.68 -31.58
C THR A 502 15.76 5.50 -30.25
N VAL A 503 15.55 6.40 -29.27
CA VAL A 503 16.13 6.24 -27.93
C VAL A 503 15.54 5.02 -27.22
N CYS A 504 14.23 4.78 -27.33
CA CYS A 504 13.56 3.61 -26.75
C CYS A 504 14.10 2.27 -27.28
N ALA A 505 14.40 2.20 -28.58
CA ALA A 505 14.96 0.99 -29.19
C ALA A 505 16.40 0.69 -28.71
N GLY A 506 17.13 1.72 -28.27
CA GLY A 506 18.50 1.59 -27.76
C GLY A 506 18.61 1.38 -26.24
N THR A 507 17.59 1.71 -25.44
CA THR A 507 17.65 1.58 -23.97
C THR A 507 17.30 0.16 -23.52
N GLN A 508 18.29 -0.60 -23.05
CA GLN A 508 18.08 -1.93 -22.44
C GLN A 508 17.81 -1.90 -20.92
N GLU A 509 17.90 -0.73 -20.27
CA GLU A 509 17.74 -0.64 -18.82
C GLU A 509 16.28 -0.48 -18.37
N PRO A 510 15.79 -1.30 -17.41
CA PRO A 510 14.39 -1.30 -16.98
C PRO A 510 13.98 -0.02 -16.26
N GLN A 511 14.93 0.70 -15.66
CA GLN A 511 14.66 1.92 -14.88
C GLN A 511 14.15 3.09 -15.74
N ILE A 512 14.60 3.18 -17.00
CA ILE A 512 14.11 4.18 -17.97
C ILE A 512 12.95 3.61 -18.77
N ALA A 513 13.01 2.34 -19.16
CA ALA A 513 12.06 1.73 -20.08
C ALA A 513 10.61 1.89 -19.61
N LEU A 514 10.32 1.67 -18.32
CA LEU A 514 8.94 1.73 -17.82
C LEU A 514 8.36 3.17 -17.78
N PRO A 515 9.00 4.17 -17.13
CA PRO A 515 8.54 5.56 -17.20
C PRO A 515 8.43 6.10 -18.62
N PHE A 516 9.39 5.73 -19.48
CA PHE A 516 9.44 6.18 -20.87
C PHE A 516 8.32 5.54 -21.73
N LEU A 517 8.10 4.22 -21.61
CA LEU A 517 7.00 3.54 -22.31
C LEU A 517 5.65 4.11 -21.89
N ARG A 518 5.44 4.37 -20.59
CA ARG A 518 4.24 5.05 -20.10
C ARG A 518 4.04 6.40 -20.77
N LEU A 519 5.09 7.24 -20.77
CA LEU A 519 5.05 8.55 -21.40
C LEU A 519 4.71 8.44 -22.89
N MET A 520 5.40 7.55 -23.61
CA MET A 520 5.16 7.28 -25.03
C MET A 520 3.72 6.84 -25.29
N PHE A 521 3.23 5.81 -24.60
CA PHE A 521 1.85 5.33 -24.80
C PHE A 521 0.83 6.43 -24.58
N ARG A 522 1.01 7.29 -23.58
CA ARG A 522 0.09 8.42 -23.32
C ARG A 522 0.12 9.47 -24.42
N ILE A 523 1.33 9.83 -24.89
CA ILE A 523 1.51 10.78 -25.99
C ILE A 523 0.86 10.25 -27.28
N PHE A 524 1.12 8.98 -27.65
CA PHE A 524 0.63 8.37 -28.88
C PHE A 524 -0.87 8.02 -28.82
N ALA A 525 -1.35 7.52 -27.67
CA ALA A 525 -2.78 7.24 -27.48
C ALA A 525 -3.61 8.54 -27.49
N GLY A 526 -3.00 9.66 -27.09
CA GLY A 526 -3.56 10.98 -27.24
C GLY A 526 -4.98 11.08 -26.67
N LEU A 527 -5.97 11.15 -27.57
CA LEU A 527 -7.38 11.28 -27.20
C LEU A 527 -7.92 10.09 -26.41
N PHE A 528 -7.44 8.89 -26.74
CA PHE A 528 -7.83 7.69 -26.03
C PHE A 528 -7.32 7.72 -24.58
N ASP A 529 -6.07 8.18 -24.35
CA ASP A 529 -5.52 8.34 -23.00
C ASP A 529 -6.37 9.31 -22.18
N LEU A 530 -6.64 10.51 -22.73
CA LEU A 530 -7.47 11.52 -22.07
C LEU A 530 -8.86 10.97 -21.73
N TYR A 531 -9.51 10.26 -22.65
CA TYR A 531 -10.80 9.63 -22.41
C TYR A 531 -10.71 8.57 -21.29
N THR A 532 -9.67 7.73 -21.30
CA THR A 532 -9.48 6.70 -20.27
C THR A 532 -9.18 7.29 -18.89
N GLU A 533 -8.41 8.38 -18.80
CA GLU A 533 -8.13 9.07 -17.54
C GLU A 533 -9.36 9.83 -17.03
N LEU A 534 -10.12 10.49 -17.90
CA LEU A 534 -11.39 11.13 -17.53
C LEU A 534 -12.40 10.12 -16.98
N ARG A 535 -12.45 8.91 -17.54
CA ARG A 535 -13.33 7.83 -17.06
C ARG A 535 -12.98 7.36 -15.64
N LYS A 536 -11.76 7.61 -15.16
CA LYS A 536 -11.34 7.29 -13.79
C LYS A 536 -11.78 8.33 -12.77
N ILE A 537 -12.23 9.51 -13.21
CA ILE A 537 -12.67 10.59 -12.32
C ILE A 537 -14.11 10.33 -11.89
N LEU A 538 -14.30 10.23 -10.58
CA LEU A 538 -15.60 9.96 -9.98
C LEU A 538 -16.26 11.29 -9.53
N PRO A 539 -17.39 11.70 -10.14
CA PRO A 539 -18.21 12.76 -9.56
C PRO A 539 -18.89 12.23 -8.30
N LEU A 540 -18.75 12.96 -7.20
CA LEU A 540 -19.30 12.65 -5.90
C LEU A 540 -20.38 13.67 -5.52
N THR A 541 -21.38 13.22 -4.80
CA THR A 541 -22.57 14.03 -4.48
C THR A 541 -22.39 14.85 -3.19
N SER A 542 -21.62 14.35 -2.21
CA SER A 542 -21.47 14.98 -0.89
C SER A 542 -20.03 15.04 -0.39
N GLU A 543 -19.76 15.94 0.56
CA GLU A 543 -18.46 16.04 1.23
C GLU A 543 -18.12 14.80 2.05
N HIS A 544 -19.12 14.13 2.61
CA HIS A 544 -18.99 12.83 3.26
C HIS A 544 -18.42 11.76 2.30
N CYS A 545 -18.86 11.76 1.04
CA CYS A 545 -18.31 10.86 0.02
C CYS A 545 -16.82 11.12 -0.28
N ILE A 546 -16.37 12.38 -0.27
CA ILE A 546 -14.95 12.71 -0.46
C ILE A 546 -14.12 12.18 0.72
N ARG A 547 -14.58 12.38 1.96
CA ARG A 547 -13.87 11.86 3.14
C ARG A 547 -13.78 10.33 3.08
N PHE A 548 -14.89 9.67 2.76
CA PHE A 548 -14.93 8.23 2.54
C PHE A 548 -13.94 7.78 1.45
N TYR A 549 -13.96 8.43 0.28
CA TYR A 549 -13.05 8.15 -0.83
C TYR A 549 -11.58 8.27 -0.41
N ARG A 550 -11.21 9.35 0.31
CA ARG A 550 -9.83 9.57 0.79
C ARG A 550 -9.40 8.53 1.83
N ARG A 551 -10.30 8.11 2.72
CA ARG A 551 -10.01 7.05 3.71
C ARG A 551 -9.82 5.70 3.01
N ALA A 552 -10.75 5.32 2.14
CA ALA A 552 -10.66 4.09 1.35
C ALA A 552 -9.40 4.06 0.47
N GLN A 553 -9.06 5.16 -0.19
CA GLN A 553 -7.85 5.24 -1.01
C GLN A 553 -6.57 5.02 -0.18
N ARG A 554 -6.45 5.69 0.98
CA ARG A 554 -5.31 5.50 1.90
C ARG A 554 -5.18 4.04 2.34
N CYS A 555 -6.28 3.41 2.71
CA CYS A 555 -6.31 2.01 3.12
C CYS A 555 -5.87 1.07 1.97
N ILE A 556 -6.40 1.25 0.77
CA ILE A 556 -6.08 0.42 -0.41
C ILE A 556 -4.63 0.61 -0.84
N GLU A 557 -4.09 1.83 -0.80
CA GLU A 557 -2.69 2.11 -1.12
C GLU A 557 -1.75 1.45 -0.10
N ALA A 558 -2.06 1.55 1.20
CA ALA A 558 -1.34 0.84 2.25
C ALA A 558 -1.41 -0.69 2.06
N LEU A 559 -2.55 -1.22 1.62
CA LEU A 559 -2.72 -2.65 1.34
C LEU A 559 -1.88 -3.10 0.12
N ARG A 560 -1.70 -2.23 -0.88
CA ARG A 560 -0.88 -2.52 -2.06
C ARG A 560 0.62 -2.43 -1.79
N SER A 561 1.03 -1.56 -0.87
CA SER A 561 2.45 -1.42 -0.49
C SER A 561 2.90 -2.46 0.54
N THR A 562 1.98 -3.01 1.32
CA THR A 562 2.29 -4.04 2.33
C THR A 562 2.39 -5.43 1.70
N GLN A 563 3.47 -6.13 1.99
CA GLN A 563 3.66 -7.52 1.56
C GLN A 563 3.12 -8.48 2.62
N LEU A 564 2.19 -9.35 2.22
CA LEU A 564 1.56 -10.35 3.10
C LEU A 564 2.57 -11.28 3.80
N THR A 565 3.67 -11.63 3.12
CA THR A 565 4.74 -12.47 3.67
C THR A 565 5.53 -11.78 4.78
N VAL A 566 5.57 -10.46 4.77
CA VAL A 566 6.43 -9.63 5.62
C VAL A 566 5.65 -9.07 6.82
N GLN A 567 4.42 -8.60 6.62
CA GLN A 567 3.59 -7.96 7.64
C GLN A 567 2.15 -8.49 7.66
N PRO A 568 1.92 -9.76 8.05
CA PRO A 568 0.59 -10.36 8.02
C PRO A 568 -0.43 -9.64 8.93
N ALA A 569 -0.01 -9.23 10.13
CA ALA A 569 -0.86 -8.50 11.06
C ALA A 569 -1.32 -7.13 10.51
N ARG A 570 -0.44 -6.43 9.78
CA ARG A 570 -0.77 -5.14 9.15
C ARG A 570 -1.76 -5.33 8.01
N VAL A 571 -1.55 -6.35 7.18
CA VAL A 571 -2.48 -6.70 6.09
C VAL A 571 -3.86 -7.06 6.67
N GLN A 572 -3.89 -7.84 7.74
CA GLN A 572 -5.12 -8.20 8.43
C GLN A 572 -5.87 -6.98 8.98
N ALA A 573 -5.17 -6.05 9.65
CA ALA A 573 -5.77 -4.81 10.14
C ALA A 573 -6.36 -3.96 9.00
N LEU A 574 -5.64 -3.85 7.87
CA LEU A 574 -6.12 -3.10 6.71
C LEU A 574 -7.34 -3.77 6.04
N VAL A 575 -7.39 -5.10 5.97
CA VAL A 575 -8.57 -5.82 5.46
C VAL A 575 -9.76 -5.63 6.39
N ARG A 576 -9.57 -5.69 7.72
CA ARG A 576 -10.64 -5.36 8.69
C ARG A 576 -11.16 -3.93 8.52
N GLU A 577 -10.27 -2.96 8.25
CA GLU A 577 -10.68 -1.58 7.94
C GLU A 577 -11.53 -1.50 6.66
N LEU A 578 -11.17 -2.26 5.61
CA LEU A 578 -11.97 -2.33 4.38
C LEU A 578 -13.36 -2.94 4.62
N VAL A 579 -13.49 -3.94 5.49
CA VAL A 579 -14.79 -4.50 5.90
C VAL A 579 -15.63 -3.42 6.57
N ALA A 580 -15.07 -2.68 7.53
CA ALA A 580 -15.76 -1.60 8.23
C ALA A 580 -16.19 -0.46 7.28
N LEU A 581 -15.36 -0.13 6.29
CA LEU A 581 -15.72 0.85 5.25
C LEU A 581 -16.85 0.36 4.34
N CYS A 582 -16.97 -0.94 4.09
CA CYS A 582 -18.05 -1.48 3.29
C CYS A 582 -19.37 -1.58 4.10
N CYS A 583 -19.26 -2.02 5.36
CA CYS A 583 -20.36 -2.28 6.28
C CYS A 583 -20.09 -1.67 7.68
N PRO A 584 -20.52 -0.43 7.95
CA PRO A 584 -20.20 0.28 9.20
C PRO A 584 -20.97 -0.19 10.43
N THR A 585 -21.87 -1.18 10.28
CA THR A 585 -22.61 -1.83 11.39
C THR A 585 -21.83 -2.97 12.03
N VAL A 586 -20.76 -3.45 11.40
CA VAL A 586 -19.86 -4.45 12.00
C VAL A 586 -18.97 -3.72 13.00
N THR A 587 -19.30 -3.80 14.30
CA THR A 587 -18.45 -3.31 15.38
C THR A 587 -17.20 -4.19 15.45
N VAL A 588 -16.10 -3.72 14.86
CA VAL A 588 -14.79 -4.34 15.06
C VAL A 588 -14.34 -3.96 16.46
N GLU A 589 -14.37 -4.90 17.40
CA GLU A 589 -13.68 -4.73 18.68
C GLU A 589 -12.20 -4.46 18.40
N GLN A 590 -11.77 -3.22 18.57
CA GLN A 590 -10.36 -2.85 18.47
C GLN A 590 -9.64 -3.45 19.68
N LYS A 591 -9.16 -4.70 19.57
CA LYS A 591 -8.11 -5.18 20.48
C LYS A 591 -6.84 -4.39 20.17
N SER A 592 -6.59 -3.42 21.03
CA SER A 592 -5.41 -2.56 21.10
C SER A 592 -4.13 -3.35 21.36
N THR A 593 -3.63 -4.03 20.33
CA THR A 593 -2.26 -4.54 20.31
C THR A 593 -1.76 -4.57 18.88
N VAL A 594 -1.12 -3.48 18.49
CA VAL A 594 0.06 -3.36 17.61
C VAL A 594 0.16 -1.86 17.28
N GLY A 595 1.29 -1.25 17.64
CA GLY A 595 1.59 0.14 17.33
C GLY A 595 1.54 0.37 15.82
N ALA A 596 0.40 0.85 15.35
CA ALA A 596 0.26 1.46 14.06
C ALA A 596 0.74 2.91 14.21
N GLY A 597 1.98 3.17 13.80
CA GLY A 597 2.45 4.55 13.62
C GLY A 597 1.47 5.31 12.71
N GLY A 598 0.91 6.40 13.23
CA GLY A 598 0.21 7.41 12.45
C GLY A 598 -1.22 7.06 12.01
N THR A 599 -2.06 6.57 12.92
CA THR A 599 -3.46 7.02 12.92
C THR A 599 -3.69 7.68 14.26
N GLU A 600 -3.67 9.02 14.29
CA GLU A 600 -4.43 9.76 15.29
C GLU A 600 -5.80 9.08 15.41
N ASP A 601 -6.29 8.90 16.63
CA ASP A 601 -7.69 8.53 16.88
C ASP A 601 -8.55 9.29 15.87
N ALA A 602 -9.19 8.58 14.95
CA ALA A 602 -10.02 9.24 13.94
C ALA A 602 -11.04 10.08 14.72
N PRO A 603 -11.13 11.40 14.48
CA PRO A 603 -12.05 12.24 15.24
C PRO A 603 -13.44 11.63 15.12
N ALA A 604 -14.23 11.62 16.20
CA ALA A 604 -15.57 11.01 16.22
C ALA A 604 -16.47 11.46 15.03
N ASP A 605 -16.17 12.64 14.47
CA ASP A 605 -16.78 13.20 13.26
C ASP A 605 -16.48 12.41 11.96
N GLU A 606 -15.34 11.72 11.83
CA GLU A 606 -15.00 10.88 10.67
C GLU A 606 -15.79 9.57 10.63
N GLU A 607 -16.01 8.90 11.77
CA GLU A 607 -16.81 7.67 11.83
C GLU A 607 -18.31 7.93 11.57
N ALA A 608 -18.85 9.03 12.10
CA ALA A 608 -20.21 9.48 11.78
C ALA A 608 -20.36 9.76 10.28
N SER A 609 -19.37 10.42 9.67
CA SER A 609 -19.35 10.72 8.23
C SER A 609 -19.31 9.48 7.33
N ILE A 610 -18.86 8.30 7.80
CA ILE A 610 -18.86 7.05 7.03
C ILE A 610 -20.26 6.41 7.00
N ARG A 611 -21.01 6.53 8.09
CA ARG A 611 -22.38 6.00 8.21
C ARG A 611 -23.37 6.76 7.31
N ASP A 612 -23.12 8.05 7.08
CA ASP A 612 -23.99 8.92 6.28
C ASP A 612 -23.89 8.69 4.75
N VAL A 613 -22.91 7.92 4.27
CA VAL A 613 -22.78 7.59 2.83
C VAL A 613 -23.62 6.37 2.50
N ASP A 614 -24.49 6.44 1.49
CA ASP A 614 -25.35 5.32 1.10
C ASP A 614 -24.54 4.06 0.69
N ARG A 615 -25.06 2.87 0.96
CA ARG A 615 -24.40 1.57 0.72
C ARG A 615 -23.97 1.42 -0.75
N ARG A 616 -24.84 1.77 -1.70
CA ARG A 616 -24.53 1.67 -3.14
C ARG A 616 -23.40 2.61 -3.54
N GLN A 617 -23.35 3.82 -2.96
CA GLN A 617 -22.28 4.77 -3.19
C GLN A 617 -20.94 4.27 -2.60
N ARG A 618 -20.94 3.69 -1.40
CA ARG A 618 -19.73 3.07 -0.80
C ARG A 618 -19.18 1.96 -1.71
N GLN A 619 -20.04 1.05 -2.15
CA GLN A 619 -19.69 -0.03 -3.07
C GLN A 619 -19.15 0.50 -4.42
N GLN A 620 -19.77 1.55 -4.97
CA GLN A 620 -19.33 2.19 -6.21
C GLN A 620 -17.93 2.81 -6.05
N ILE A 621 -17.68 3.55 -4.97
CA ILE A 621 -16.38 4.16 -4.69
C ILE A 621 -15.31 3.08 -4.54
N LEU A 622 -15.58 2.05 -3.73
CA LEU A 622 -14.66 0.93 -3.53
C LEU A 622 -14.37 0.19 -4.84
N HIS A 623 -15.38 0.03 -5.70
CA HIS A 623 -15.22 -0.58 -7.03
C HIS A 623 -14.25 0.22 -7.89
N HIS A 624 -14.46 1.54 -8.00
CA HIS A 624 -13.62 2.43 -8.82
C HIS A 624 -12.18 2.48 -8.31
N LEU A 625 -11.97 2.46 -6.99
CA LEU A 625 -10.64 2.40 -6.38
C LEU A 625 -9.92 1.05 -6.60
N GLY A 626 -10.63 0.02 -7.07
CA GLY A 626 -10.06 -1.30 -7.33
C GLY A 626 -9.66 -2.05 -6.06
N SER A 627 -10.41 -1.85 -4.98
CA SER A 627 -10.24 -2.56 -3.69
C SER A 627 -10.38 -4.08 -3.84
N HIS A 628 -11.41 -4.54 -4.56
CA HIS A 628 -11.65 -5.95 -4.87
C HIS A 628 -10.43 -6.64 -5.50
N LYS A 629 -9.67 -5.95 -6.37
CA LYS A 629 -8.46 -6.52 -6.99
C LYS A 629 -7.37 -6.79 -5.95
N SER A 630 -7.20 -5.87 -5.00
CA SER A 630 -6.23 -6.05 -3.90
C SER A 630 -6.64 -7.23 -3.01
N VAL A 631 -7.92 -7.35 -2.67
CA VAL A 631 -8.42 -8.46 -1.82
C VAL A 631 -8.36 -9.80 -2.54
N LEU A 632 -8.72 -9.87 -3.83
CA LEU A 632 -8.57 -11.08 -4.63
C LEU A 632 -7.10 -11.51 -4.77
N ALA A 633 -6.17 -10.56 -4.91
CA ALA A 633 -4.74 -10.85 -4.92
C ALA A 633 -4.24 -11.42 -3.58
N ILE A 634 -4.84 -11.03 -2.45
CA ILE A 634 -4.56 -11.63 -1.14
C ILE A 634 -5.08 -13.06 -1.09
N LEU A 635 -6.32 -13.29 -1.52
CA LEU A 635 -6.92 -14.65 -1.58
C LEU A 635 -6.10 -15.60 -2.46
N GLN A 636 -5.57 -15.14 -3.59
CA GLN A 636 -4.68 -15.92 -4.46
C GLN A 636 -3.37 -16.34 -3.78
N ARG A 637 -2.87 -15.56 -2.83
CA ARG A 637 -1.59 -15.82 -2.15
C ARG A 637 -1.73 -16.73 -0.94
N LEU A 638 -2.93 -16.89 -0.39
CA LEU A 638 -3.17 -17.76 0.75
C LEU A 638 -3.20 -19.23 0.29
N PRO A 639 -2.54 -20.17 0.98
CA PRO A 639 -2.64 -21.59 0.65
C PRO A 639 -4.07 -22.10 0.85
N VAL A 640 -4.50 -23.10 0.07
CA VAL A 640 -5.86 -23.67 0.14
C VAL A 640 -6.09 -24.39 1.48
N HIS A 641 -5.09 -25.16 1.93
CA HIS A 641 -5.12 -25.92 3.18
C HIS A 641 -3.91 -25.58 4.07
N GLY A 642 -3.99 -25.91 5.37
CA GLY A 642 -2.88 -25.75 6.31
C GLY A 642 -2.60 -24.29 6.69
N LEU A 643 -3.65 -23.48 6.84
CA LEU A 643 -3.54 -22.09 7.30
C LEU A 643 -3.27 -22.06 8.81
N SER A 644 -2.43 -21.12 9.26
CA SER A 644 -2.34 -20.76 10.67
C SER A 644 -3.59 -19.98 11.10
N GLU A 645 -3.93 -19.97 12.39
CA GLU A 645 -5.10 -19.26 12.94
C GLU A 645 -5.20 -17.81 12.43
N ASP A 646 -4.11 -17.03 12.48
CA ASP A 646 -4.06 -15.65 11.97
C ASP A 646 -4.41 -15.52 10.48
N ARG A 647 -4.01 -16.51 9.67
CA ARG A 647 -4.24 -16.51 8.21
C ARG A 647 -5.64 -17.00 7.85
N GLU A 648 -6.23 -17.85 8.68
CA GLU A 648 -7.62 -18.25 8.57
C GLU A 648 -8.56 -17.10 8.93
N GLU A 649 -8.22 -16.31 9.94
CA GLU A 649 -8.97 -15.10 10.25
C GLU A 649 -8.83 -14.07 9.11
N LEU A 650 -7.63 -13.89 8.55
CA LEU A 650 -7.45 -13.05 7.36
C LEU A 650 -8.28 -13.52 6.15
N LEU A 651 -8.33 -14.83 5.90
CA LEU A 651 -9.17 -15.42 4.85
C LEU A 651 -10.64 -15.08 5.08
N THR A 652 -11.13 -15.25 6.32
CA THR A 652 -12.51 -14.96 6.71
C THR A 652 -12.84 -13.48 6.50
N GLN A 653 -11.97 -12.56 6.92
CA GLN A 653 -12.16 -11.12 6.72
C GLN A 653 -12.13 -10.71 5.25
N ALA A 654 -11.27 -11.32 4.44
CA ALA A 654 -11.20 -11.08 3.00
C ALA A 654 -12.49 -11.54 2.27
N LEU A 655 -13.02 -12.71 2.65
CA LEU A 655 -14.28 -13.23 2.12
C LEU A 655 -15.47 -12.38 2.56
N LEU A 656 -15.55 -12.03 3.85
CA LEU A 656 -16.57 -11.13 4.40
C LEU A 656 -16.58 -9.76 3.70
N TYR A 657 -15.41 -9.21 3.38
CA TYR A 657 -15.30 -8.01 2.58
C TYR A 657 -15.95 -8.19 1.19
N LEU A 658 -15.62 -9.29 0.49
CA LEU A 658 -16.17 -9.57 -0.84
C LEU A 658 -17.69 -9.77 -0.79
N GLU A 659 -18.20 -10.42 0.25
CA GLU A 659 -19.63 -10.58 0.51
C GLU A 659 -20.32 -9.21 0.53
N TYR A 660 -19.90 -8.30 1.42
CA TYR A 660 -20.50 -6.97 1.50
C TYR A 660 -20.27 -6.10 0.27
N PHE A 661 -19.12 -6.29 -0.41
CA PHE A 661 -18.79 -5.54 -1.61
C PHE A 661 -19.76 -5.86 -2.76
N CYS A 662 -20.17 -7.13 -2.90
CA CYS A 662 -21.08 -7.56 -3.97
C CYS A 662 -22.56 -7.63 -3.56
N TYR A 663 -22.87 -7.54 -2.26
CA TYR A 663 -24.24 -7.64 -1.74
C TYR A 663 -25.24 -6.72 -2.45
N GLU A 664 -26.24 -7.33 -3.13
CA GLU A 664 -27.30 -6.66 -3.89
C GLU A 664 -26.79 -5.63 -4.92
N ASN A 665 -25.64 -5.90 -5.55
CA ASN A 665 -25.04 -5.03 -6.55
C ASN A 665 -24.59 -5.80 -7.79
N ALA A 666 -25.47 -5.86 -8.81
CA ALA A 666 -25.27 -6.61 -10.05
C ALA A 666 -23.92 -6.32 -10.75
N THR A 667 -23.49 -5.06 -10.78
CA THR A 667 -22.21 -4.66 -11.40
C THR A 667 -21.01 -5.24 -10.67
N ASN A 668 -21.02 -5.17 -9.34
CA ASN A 668 -19.96 -5.74 -8.52
C ASN A 668 -19.98 -7.28 -8.60
N GLN A 669 -21.16 -7.89 -8.59
CA GLN A 669 -21.32 -9.34 -8.74
C GLN A 669 -20.71 -9.84 -10.06
N ILE A 670 -21.03 -9.20 -11.20
CA ILE A 670 -20.43 -9.53 -12.51
C ILE A 670 -18.91 -9.36 -12.52
N THR A 671 -18.38 -8.44 -11.72
CA THR A 671 -16.93 -8.20 -11.63
C THR A 671 -16.23 -9.30 -10.84
N ILE A 672 -16.81 -9.71 -9.71
CA ILE A 672 -16.29 -10.78 -8.86
C ILE A 672 -16.48 -12.17 -9.51
N SER A 673 -17.55 -12.38 -10.30
CA SER A 673 -17.82 -13.66 -10.95
C SER A 673 -16.71 -14.11 -11.90
N ARG A 674 -15.93 -13.17 -12.47
CA ARG A 674 -14.72 -13.46 -13.26
C ARG A 674 -13.60 -14.16 -12.48
N SER A 675 -13.67 -14.13 -11.15
CA SER A 675 -12.73 -14.77 -10.24
C SER A 675 -13.43 -15.77 -9.31
N MET A 676 -14.59 -16.29 -9.73
CA MET A 676 -15.39 -17.25 -8.97
C MET A 676 -14.59 -18.50 -8.56
N ASP A 677 -13.65 -18.97 -9.40
CA ASP A 677 -12.85 -20.16 -9.12
C ASP A 677 -12.06 -20.04 -7.79
N LEU A 678 -11.61 -18.83 -7.44
CA LEU A 678 -10.92 -18.59 -6.17
C LEU A 678 -11.86 -18.74 -4.97
N ILE A 679 -13.14 -18.37 -5.13
CA ILE A 679 -14.15 -18.49 -4.07
C ILE A 679 -14.60 -19.95 -3.97
N MET A 680 -14.75 -20.65 -5.10
CA MET A 680 -15.09 -22.08 -5.16
C MET A 680 -14.07 -22.94 -4.40
N GLN A 681 -12.78 -22.60 -4.48
CA GLN A 681 -11.71 -23.28 -3.72
C GLN A 681 -11.80 -23.08 -2.20
N ARG A 682 -12.67 -22.18 -1.70
CA ARG A 682 -12.78 -21.81 -0.28
C ARG A 682 -14.11 -22.17 0.36
N LEU A 683 -14.91 -22.98 -0.33
CA LEU A 683 -16.24 -23.42 0.13
C LEU A 683 -16.21 -24.40 1.31
N GLU A 684 -15.03 -24.85 1.73
CA GLU A 684 -14.86 -25.54 3.03
C GLU A 684 -15.21 -24.59 4.19
N THR A 685 -14.95 -23.29 4.04
CA THR A 685 -15.26 -22.28 5.05
C THR A 685 -16.70 -21.74 4.90
N PRO A 686 -17.42 -21.46 6.00
CA PRO A 686 -18.76 -20.87 5.94
C PRO A 686 -18.78 -19.49 5.26
N ALA A 687 -17.72 -18.70 5.47
CA ALA A 687 -17.54 -17.40 4.82
C ALA A 687 -17.46 -17.52 3.29
N GLY A 688 -16.86 -18.59 2.76
CA GLY A 688 -16.80 -18.85 1.32
C GLY A 688 -18.18 -19.08 0.72
N VAL A 689 -19.03 -19.86 1.41
CA VAL A 689 -20.41 -20.14 0.98
C VAL A 689 -21.27 -18.89 1.05
N SER A 690 -21.15 -18.10 2.12
CA SER A 690 -21.84 -16.82 2.27
C SER A 690 -21.45 -15.82 1.18
N THR A 691 -20.16 -15.73 0.86
CA THR A 691 -19.65 -14.87 -0.23
C THR A 691 -20.22 -15.30 -1.58
N LEU A 692 -20.26 -16.61 -1.86
CA LEU A 692 -20.85 -17.14 -3.09
C LEU A 692 -22.36 -16.88 -3.14
N THR A 693 -23.05 -16.95 -1.99
CA THR A 693 -24.47 -16.63 -1.88
C THR A 693 -24.72 -15.16 -2.22
N ALA A 694 -23.94 -14.24 -1.67
CA ALA A 694 -24.02 -12.81 -1.99
C ALA A 694 -23.68 -12.50 -3.45
N LEU A 695 -22.77 -13.27 -4.06
CA LEU A 695 -22.39 -13.13 -5.47
C LEU A 695 -23.57 -13.36 -6.42
N TYR A 696 -24.40 -14.36 -6.15
CA TYR A 696 -25.53 -14.72 -7.00
C TYR A 696 -26.86 -14.11 -6.56
N ARG A 697 -26.93 -13.55 -5.36
CA ARG A 697 -28.15 -12.98 -4.79
C ARG A 697 -28.78 -11.93 -5.71
N ASN A 698 -30.04 -12.18 -6.08
CA ASN A 698 -30.85 -11.32 -6.94
C ASN A 698 -30.20 -10.99 -8.31
N ASN A 699 -29.43 -11.93 -8.87
CA ASN A 699 -28.79 -11.75 -10.19
C ASN A 699 -29.15 -12.88 -11.16
N PHE A 700 -30.26 -12.69 -11.87
CA PHE A 700 -30.84 -13.71 -12.76
C PHE A 700 -29.86 -14.16 -13.86
N MET A 701 -29.11 -13.23 -14.46
CA MET A 701 -28.17 -13.54 -15.52
C MET A 701 -27.04 -14.45 -15.03
N LEU A 702 -26.45 -14.13 -13.87
CA LEU A 702 -25.39 -14.96 -13.30
C LEU A 702 -25.93 -16.34 -12.90
N CYS A 703 -27.10 -16.42 -12.26
CA CYS A 703 -27.71 -17.70 -11.89
C CYS A 703 -27.99 -18.60 -13.10
N LEU A 704 -28.39 -18.02 -14.24
CA LEU A 704 -28.65 -18.73 -15.48
C LEU A 704 -27.37 -19.26 -16.15
N GLU A 705 -26.27 -18.51 -16.08
CA GLU A 705 -24.97 -18.85 -16.68
C GLU A 705 -24.15 -19.86 -15.85
N LEU A 706 -24.65 -20.31 -14.70
CA LEU A 706 -23.94 -21.24 -13.82
C LEU A 706 -23.66 -22.59 -14.52
N ASN A 707 -22.38 -22.98 -14.57
CA ASN A 707 -21.94 -24.17 -15.29
C ASN A 707 -22.17 -25.49 -14.52
N SER A 708 -22.18 -26.63 -15.21
CA SER A 708 -22.57 -27.92 -14.59
C SER A 708 -21.50 -28.46 -13.67
N ALA A 709 -20.24 -28.07 -13.88
CA ALA A 709 -19.13 -28.48 -13.04
C ALA A 709 -19.23 -27.84 -11.65
N SER A 710 -19.50 -26.53 -11.58
CA SER A 710 -19.67 -25.78 -10.33
C SER A 710 -20.84 -26.31 -9.51
N ILE A 711 -21.98 -26.63 -10.15
CA ILE A 711 -23.12 -27.26 -9.45
C ILE A 711 -22.71 -28.62 -8.86
N ARG A 712 -22.00 -29.46 -9.63
CA ARG A 712 -21.51 -30.75 -9.11
C ARG A 712 -20.58 -30.57 -7.92
N THR A 713 -19.60 -29.67 -8.01
CA THR A 713 -18.67 -29.39 -6.91
C THR A 713 -19.40 -28.86 -5.67
N LEU A 714 -20.43 -28.02 -5.84
CA LEU A 714 -21.27 -27.57 -4.73
C LEU A 714 -21.97 -28.75 -4.04
N CYS A 715 -22.60 -29.63 -4.82
CA CYS A 715 -23.25 -30.83 -4.28
C CYS A 715 -22.24 -31.82 -3.66
N ASP A 716 -21.03 -31.94 -4.23
CA ASP A 716 -19.96 -32.80 -3.68
C ASP A 716 -19.54 -32.36 -2.28
N LEU A 717 -19.40 -31.05 -2.07
CA LEU A 717 -19.03 -30.49 -0.77
C LEU A 717 -20.15 -30.57 0.27
N MET A 718 -21.39 -30.78 -0.16
CA MET A 718 -22.52 -31.03 0.75
C MET A 718 -22.56 -32.47 1.25
N VAL A 719 -21.89 -33.40 0.55
CA VAL A 719 -21.73 -34.82 0.91
C VAL A 719 -20.60 -34.98 1.96
N ALA A 720 -20.16 -33.91 2.62
CA ALA A 720 -19.15 -33.98 3.70
C ALA A 720 -19.79 -34.41 5.04
N ASP A 721 -18.97 -34.86 6.00
CA ASP A 721 -19.38 -35.53 7.25
C ASP A 721 -20.32 -34.72 8.18
N GLU A 722 -20.52 -33.41 7.94
CA GLU A 722 -21.40 -32.54 8.74
C GLU A 722 -22.36 -31.69 7.86
N PRO A 723 -23.66 -31.60 8.22
CA PRO A 723 -24.65 -30.81 7.48
C PRO A 723 -24.51 -29.31 7.73
N ARG A 724 -24.32 -28.56 6.64
CA ARG A 724 -24.06 -27.11 6.66
C ARG A 724 -25.21 -26.32 6.04
N PRO A 725 -26.05 -25.62 6.83
CA PRO A 725 -27.24 -24.91 6.33
C PRO A 725 -26.90 -23.79 5.34
N GLU A 726 -25.67 -23.27 5.36
CA GLU A 726 -25.17 -22.27 4.41
C GLU A 726 -25.31 -22.72 2.96
N PHE A 727 -25.07 -24.01 2.67
CA PHE A 727 -25.20 -24.55 1.31
C PHE A 727 -26.65 -24.56 0.84
N MET A 728 -27.60 -24.90 1.72
CA MET A 728 -29.02 -24.84 1.39
C MET A 728 -29.46 -23.41 1.06
N ARG A 729 -29.01 -22.42 1.85
CA ARG A 729 -29.28 -21.01 1.56
C ARG A 729 -28.70 -20.59 0.20
N LEU A 730 -27.48 -21.04 -0.12
CA LEU A 730 -26.88 -20.82 -1.44
C LEU A 730 -27.75 -21.42 -2.56
N LEU A 731 -28.14 -22.69 -2.47
CA LEU A 731 -28.99 -23.32 -3.50
C LEU A 731 -30.31 -22.58 -3.67
N LYS A 732 -30.97 -22.14 -2.58
CA LYS A 732 -32.18 -21.32 -2.64
C LYS A 732 -31.94 -20.02 -3.44
N THR A 733 -30.81 -19.34 -3.22
CA THR A 733 -30.46 -18.13 -4.00
C THR A 733 -30.16 -18.39 -5.47
N LEU A 734 -29.65 -19.58 -5.81
CA LEU A 734 -29.39 -19.97 -7.21
C LEU A 734 -30.68 -20.36 -7.94
N ILE A 735 -31.65 -20.94 -7.22
CA ILE A 735 -32.91 -21.41 -7.78
C ILE A 735 -33.90 -20.25 -7.97
N SER A 736 -33.99 -19.32 -7.01
CA SER A 736 -34.98 -18.24 -7.02
C SER A 736 -34.33 -16.86 -6.98
N VAL A 737 -34.71 -16.02 -7.94
CA VAL A 737 -34.28 -14.62 -8.07
C VAL A 737 -35.51 -13.73 -8.12
N ASP A 738 -35.67 -12.83 -7.15
CA ASP A 738 -36.84 -11.92 -7.01
C ASP A 738 -38.20 -12.63 -7.13
N GLY A 739 -38.30 -13.85 -6.58
CA GLY A 739 -39.52 -14.67 -6.62
C GLY A 739 -39.76 -15.40 -7.96
N CYS A 740 -38.86 -15.25 -8.93
CA CYS A 740 -38.88 -16.00 -10.19
C CYS A 740 -37.90 -17.18 -10.14
N ILE A 741 -38.32 -18.33 -10.66
CA ILE A 741 -37.51 -19.56 -10.61
C ILE A 741 -36.67 -19.71 -11.88
N CYS A 742 -35.36 -19.94 -11.70
CA CYS A 742 -34.41 -20.23 -12.75
C CYS A 742 -34.52 -21.71 -13.18
N SER A 743 -35.49 -22.04 -14.05
CA SER A 743 -35.82 -23.42 -14.43
C SER A 743 -34.61 -24.28 -14.84
N HIS A 744 -33.69 -23.74 -15.64
CA HIS A 744 -32.50 -24.47 -16.09
C HIS A 744 -31.56 -24.82 -14.93
N THR A 745 -31.30 -23.86 -14.04
CA THR A 745 -30.42 -24.02 -12.88
C THR A 745 -31.07 -24.93 -11.84
N GLN A 746 -32.38 -24.76 -11.61
CA GLN A 746 -33.20 -25.62 -10.76
C GLN A 746 -33.13 -27.08 -11.19
N ALA A 747 -33.43 -27.39 -12.46
CA ALA A 747 -33.45 -28.77 -12.95
C ALA A 747 -32.08 -29.46 -12.76
N ARG A 748 -30.99 -28.71 -12.94
CA ARG A 748 -29.62 -29.22 -12.77
C ARG A 748 -29.23 -29.43 -11.31
N ILE A 749 -29.66 -28.54 -10.41
CA ILE A 749 -29.46 -28.71 -8.97
C ILE A 749 -30.26 -29.91 -8.46
N LEU A 750 -31.57 -30.00 -8.80
CA LEU A 750 -32.42 -31.12 -8.37
C LEU A 750 -31.88 -32.46 -8.85
N ARG A 751 -31.56 -32.59 -10.15
CA ARG A 751 -30.96 -33.81 -10.68
C ARG A 751 -29.68 -34.19 -9.92
N CYS A 752 -28.80 -33.23 -9.65
CA CYS A 752 -27.56 -33.49 -8.92
C CYS A 752 -27.81 -33.90 -7.46
N LEU A 753 -28.80 -33.31 -6.79
CA LEU A 753 -29.17 -33.68 -5.42
C LEU A 753 -29.80 -35.07 -5.33
N PHE A 754 -30.68 -35.43 -6.26
CA PHE A 754 -31.31 -36.77 -6.30
C PHE A 754 -30.34 -37.89 -6.71
N GLU A 755 -29.33 -37.60 -7.54
CA GLU A 755 -28.34 -38.59 -7.98
C GLU A 755 -27.22 -38.85 -6.94
N LYS A 756 -26.92 -37.89 -6.05
CA LYS A 756 -25.80 -37.97 -5.11
C LYS A 756 -26.19 -38.65 -3.81
N HIS A 757 -25.29 -39.52 -3.33
CA HIS A 757 -25.46 -40.30 -2.10
C HIS A 757 -24.19 -40.16 -1.24
N HIS A 758 -24.34 -40.02 0.08
CA HIS A 758 -23.28 -40.08 1.08
C HIS A 758 -23.30 -41.45 1.76
N ASN A 759 -22.22 -42.24 1.68
CA ASN A 759 -22.13 -43.59 2.28
C ASN A 759 -23.29 -44.56 1.91
N GLY A 760 -23.96 -44.34 0.77
CA GLY A 760 -25.13 -45.12 0.34
C GLY A 760 -26.48 -44.56 0.80
N GLU A 761 -26.50 -43.50 1.61
CA GLU A 761 -27.71 -42.76 2.01
C GLU A 761 -27.86 -41.47 1.18
N PRO A 762 -29.09 -41.03 0.87
CA PRO A 762 -29.32 -39.81 0.11
C PRO A 762 -28.82 -38.57 0.89
N ILE A 763 -28.40 -37.50 0.20
CA ILE A 763 -28.07 -36.17 0.80
C ILE A 763 -29.22 -35.63 1.68
N PHE A 764 -30.41 -36.13 1.41
CA PHE A 764 -31.66 -35.82 2.04
C PHE A 764 -31.80 -36.48 3.43
N CYS A 765 -31.40 -35.78 4.49
CA CYS A 765 -31.71 -36.17 5.88
C CYS A 765 -33.11 -35.66 6.28
N PHE A 766 -34.15 -36.44 5.98
CA PHE A 766 -35.52 -36.11 6.42
C PHE A 766 -35.86 -36.77 7.76
N TYR A 767 -36.60 -36.06 8.61
CA TYR A 767 -37.23 -36.66 9.78
C TYR A 767 -38.23 -37.72 9.33
N THR A 768 -38.18 -38.88 9.96
CA THR A 768 -39.06 -40.02 9.64
C THR A 768 -40.36 -40.00 10.43
N SER A 769 -40.43 -39.22 11.52
CA SER A 769 -41.61 -39.02 12.36
C SER A 769 -41.61 -37.64 13.03
N ALA A 770 -42.76 -37.20 13.51
CA ALA A 770 -42.88 -35.96 14.29
C ALA A 770 -42.13 -36.05 15.63
N GLU A 771 -42.07 -37.23 16.25
CA GLU A 771 -41.34 -37.45 17.50
C GLU A 771 -39.83 -37.21 17.34
N GLN A 772 -39.23 -37.65 16.24
CA GLN A 772 -37.82 -37.40 15.94
C GLN A 772 -37.55 -35.89 15.80
N CYS A 773 -38.45 -35.17 15.12
CA CYS A 773 -38.35 -33.71 15.00
C CYS A 773 -38.51 -33.00 16.35
N VAL A 774 -39.41 -33.48 17.23
CA VAL A 774 -39.61 -32.91 18.57
C VAL A 774 -38.37 -33.10 19.43
N GLN A 775 -37.78 -34.30 19.43
CA GLN A 775 -36.57 -34.59 20.20
C GLN A 775 -35.42 -33.65 19.80
N ASP A 776 -35.23 -33.42 18.50
CA ASP A 776 -34.19 -32.51 18.00
C ASP A 776 -34.46 -31.03 18.36
N VAL A 777 -35.72 -30.59 18.29
CA VAL A 777 -36.12 -29.22 18.65
C VAL A 777 -35.98 -28.97 20.15
N GLU A 778 -36.25 -29.97 20.99
CA GLU A 778 -36.06 -29.89 22.44
C GLU A 778 -34.58 -29.97 22.84
N ALA A 779 -33.76 -30.68 22.05
CA ALA A 779 -32.34 -30.87 22.33
C ALA A 779 -31.42 -29.75 21.80
N ARG A 780 -31.86 -28.94 20.83
CA ARG A 780 -31.02 -27.96 20.14
C ARG A 780 -31.66 -26.57 20.04
N GLU A 781 -30.83 -25.54 19.99
CA GLU A 781 -31.30 -24.18 19.71
C GLU A 781 -31.74 -24.02 18.25
N LEU A 782 -32.94 -23.47 18.04
CA LEU A 782 -33.47 -23.10 16.73
C LEU A 782 -32.47 -22.19 15.99
N GLY A 783 -32.06 -22.61 14.79
CA GLY A 783 -31.14 -21.84 13.93
C GLY A 783 -29.76 -22.48 13.73
N THR A 784 -29.46 -23.61 14.38
CA THR A 784 -28.15 -24.29 14.28
C THR A 784 -28.26 -25.77 13.92
N GLY A 785 -27.18 -26.34 13.36
CA GLY A 785 -27.01 -27.78 13.14
C GLY A 785 -27.94 -28.42 12.09
N GLU A 786 -28.21 -29.73 12.28
CA GLU A 786 -28.99 -30.56 11.35
C GLU A 786 -30.44 -30.09 11.21
N LEU A 787 -31.05 -29.59 12.30
CA LEU A 787 -32.42 -29.09 12.28
C LEU A 787 -32.55 -27.89 11.32
N GLN A 788 -31.62 -26.93 11.38
CA GLN A 788 -31.65 -25.78 10.47
C GLN A 788 -31.37 -26.22 9.03
N TYR A 789 -30.43 -27.14 8.82
CA TYR A 789 -30.16 -27.69 7.49
C TYR A 789 -31.41 -28.35 6.89
N HIS A 790 -32.10 -29.16 7.69
CA HIS A 790 -33.35 -29.80 7.31
C HIS A 790 -34.45 -28.80 6.96
N LEU A 791 -34.68 -27.78 7.79
CA LEU A 791 -35.69 -26.75 7.53
C LEU A 791 -35.40 -25.97 6.24
N GLU A 792 -34.14 -25.60 6.01
CA GLU A 792 -33.72 -24.91 4.78
C GLU A 792 -33.88 -25.82 3.55
N MET A 793 -33.69 -27.13 3.71
CA MET A 793 -33.89 -28.13 2.67
C MET A 793 -35.37 -28.28 2.30
N VAL A 794 -36.28 -28.39 3.28
CA VAL A 794 -37.74 -28.39 3.04
C VAL A 794 -38.16 -27.10 2.31
N ASP A 795 -37.60 -25.96 2.74
CA ASP A 795 -37.83 -24.66 2.10
C ASP A 795 -37.27 -24.60 0.66
N CYS A 796 -36.15 -25.26 0.38
CA CYS A 796 -35.56 -25.34 -0.95
C CYS A 796 -36.42 -26.20 -1.90
N LEU A 797 -36.91 -27.35 -1.43
CA LEU A 797 -37.78 -28.23 -2.20
C LEU A 797 -39.14 -27.59 -2.49
N GLN A 798 -39.74 -26.89 -1.52
CA GLN A 798 -41.01 -26.20 -1.80
C GLN A 798 -40.83 -25.09 -2.83
N LEU A 799 -39.70 -24.35 -2.82
CA LEU A 799 -39.40 -23.35 -3.85
C LEU A 799 -39.32 -24.00 -5.22
N CYS A 800 -38.71 -25.18 -5.34
CA CYS A 800 -38.66 -25.93 -6.60
C CYS A 800 -40.06 -26.35 -7.09
N ALA A 801 -40.97 -26.71 -6.18
CA ALA A 801 -42.32 -27.18 -6.51
C ALA A 801 -43.29 -26.07 -6.97
N GLN A 802 -42.92 -24.80 -6.85
CA GLN A 802 -43.75 -23.68 -7.30
C GLN A 802 -43.93 -23.66 -8.83
N GLN A 803 -42.97 -24.17 -9.61
CA GLN A 803 -43.17 -24.37 -11.05
C GLN A 803 -44.22 -25.48 -11.29
N ARG A 804 -45.02 -25.34 -12.36
CA ARG A 804 -46.00 -26.35 -12.78
C ARG A 804 -45.31 -27.48 -13.55
N ASP A 805 -44.40 -28.17 -12.89
CA ASP A 805 -43.70 -29.34 -13.43
C ASP A 805 -44.11 -30.59 -12.61
N SER A 806 -44.91 -31.45 -13.22
CA SER A 806 -45.46 -32.66 -12.61
C SER A 806 -44.37 -33.65 -12.20
N ASP A 807 -43.30 -33.74 -12.99
CA ASP A 807 -42.22 -34.70 -12.79
C ASP A 807 -41.39 -34.29 -11.58
N VAL A 808 -41.01 -33.00 -11.50
CA VAL A 808 -40.33 -32.42 -10.34
C VAL A 808 -41.15 -32.59 -9.07
N ARG A 809 -42.46 -32.32 -9.10
CA ARG A 809 -43.34 -32.54 -7.94
C ARG A 809 -43.46 -34.02 -7.57
N GLY A 810 -43.42 -34.93 -8.55
CA GLY A 810 -43.39 -36.37 -8.32
C GLY A 810 -42.13 -36.81 -7.57
N GLU A 811 -40.95 -36.38 -8.05
CA GLU A 811 -39.67 -36.68 -7.41
C GLU A 811 -39.60 -36.12 -5.98
N ILE A 812 -40.02 -34.87 -5.77
CA ILE A 812 -40.06 -34.25 -4.44
C ILE A 812 -40.95 -35.03 -3.46
N ARG A 813 -42.13 -35.49 -3.90
CA ARG A 813 -43.04 -36.31 -3.08
C ARG A 813 -42.47 -37.69 -2.74
N SER A 814 -41.65 -38.26 -3.62
CA SER A 814 -41.00 -39.55 -3.36
C SER A 814 -39.98 -39.45 -2.22
N VAL A 815 -39.39 -38.27 -2.06
CA VAL A 815 -38.32 -38.00 -1.09
C VAL A 815 -38.87 -37.51 0.25
N LEU A 816 -39.92 -36.68 0.26
CA LEU A 816 -40.64 -36.28 1.48
C LEU A 816 -42.15 -36.57 1.34
N PRO A 817 -42.65 -37.70 1.89
CA PRO A 817 -44.04 -38.08 1.78
C PRO A 817 -45.00 -37.08 2.48
N PRO A 818 -46.14 -36.75 1.86
CA PRO A 818 -47.14 -35.84 2.45
C PRO A 818 -47.68 -36.29 3.82
N GLU A 819 -47.70 -37.60 4.08
CA GLU A 819 -48.16 -38.17 5.35
C GLU A 819 -47.27 -37.73 6.52
N VAL A 820 -45.95 -37.77 6.33
CA VAL A 820 -44.96 -37.32 7.33
C VAL A 820 -45.08 -35.81 7.56
N VAL A 821 -45.28 -35.05 6.48
CA VAL A 821 -45.50 -33.59 6.56
C VAL A 821 -46.72 -33.25 7.42
N LEU A 822 -47.84 -33.95 7.22
CA LEU A 822 -49.06 -33.73 7.99
C LEU A 822 -48.91 -34.17 9.45
N GLU A 823 -48.17 -35.24 9.72
CA GLU A 823 -47.83 -35.67 11.08
C GLU A 823 -47.10 -34.56 11.86
N ILE A 824 -46.06 -33.98 11.24
CA ILE A 824 -45.28 -32.87 11.81
C ILE A 824 -46.14 -31.61 12.00
N LEU A 825 -47.01 -31.31 11.05
CA LEU A 825 -47.91 -30.16 11.14
C LEU A 825 -48.96 -30.33 12.26
N ALA A 826 -49.43 -31.56 12.49
CA ALA A 826 -50.41 -31.89 13.53
C ALA A 826 -49.83 -31.92 14.95
N GLU A 827 -48.52 -32.15 15.12
CA GLU A 827 -47.88 -32.24 16.45
C GLU A 827 -47.89 -30.89 17.20
N PRO A 828 -48.59 -30.76 18.34
CA PRO A 828 -48.75 -29.49 19.05
C PRO A 828 -47.48 -28.97 19.72
N ARG A 829 -46.50 -29.83 20.03
CA ARG A 829 -45.25 -29.43 20.71
C ARG A 829 -44.29 -28.63 19.83
N LEU A 830 -44.45 -28.71 18.50
CA LEU A 830 -43.53 -28.06 17.57
C LEU A 830 -43.83 -26.55 17.41
N PRO A 831 -42.80 -25.69 17.44
CA PRO A 831 -42.95 -24.25 17.31
C PRO A 831 -43.34 -23.84 15.89
N VAL A 832 -43.99 -22.67 15.77
CA VAL A 832 -44.47 -22.13 14.48
C VAL A 832 -43.35 -22.00 13.44
N GLN A 833 -42.15 -21.63 13.88
CA GLN A 833 -40.97 -21.47 13.02
C GLN A 833 -40.61 -22.78 12.30
N VAL A 834 -40.74 -23.93 12.97
CA VAL A 834 -40.50 -25.26 12.39
C VAL A 834 -41.63 -25.62 11.43
N LYS A 835 -42.89 -25.32 11.78
CA LYS A 835 -44.06 -25.65 10.94
C LYS A 835 -44.13 -24.83 9.65
N CYS A 836 -43.61 -23.60 9.63
CA CYS A 836 -43.70 -22.69 8.47
C CYS A 836 -43.20 -23.29 7.13
N PRO A 837 -41.98 -23.84 7.02
CA PRO A 837 -41.51 -24.51 5.81
C PRO A 837 -42.42 -25.66 5.34
N TYR A 838 -42.91 -26.48 6.27
CA TYR A 838 -43.80 -27.61 5.98
C TYR A 838 -45.16 -27.16 5.45
N VAL A 839 -45.72 -26.06 5.97
CA VAL A 839 -46.97 -25.51 5.44
C VAL A 839 -46.80 -25.05 3.99
N LYS A 840 -45.70 -24.35 3.69
CA LYS A 840 -45.39 -23.92 2.31
C LYS A 840 -45.18 -25.11 1.39
N PHE A 841 -44.47 -26.13 1.86
CA PHE A 841 -44.27 -27.38 1.15
C PHE A 841 -45.61 -28.06 0.84
N PHE A 842 -46.46 -28.27 1.85
CA PHE A 842 -47.76 -28.89 1.67
C PHE A 842 -48.64 -28.11 0.69
N HIS A 843 -48.62 -26.78 0.77
CA HIS A 843 -49.34 -25.93 -0.17
C HIS A 843 -48.86 -26.11 -1.62
N HIS A 844 -47.57 -25.98 -1.89
CA HIS A 844 -47.05 -26.01 -3.26
C HIS A 844 -47.02 -27.42 -3.88
N VAL A 845 -46.79 -28.45 -3.06
CA VAL A 845 -46.64 -29.83 -3.51
C VAL A 845 -47.96 -30.59 -3.54
N CYS A 846 -48.88 -30.33 -2.60
CA CYS A 846 -50.12 -31.09 -2.45
C CYS A 846 -51.38 -30.29 -2.80
N LEU A 847 -51.52 -29.05 -2.30
CA LEU A 847 -52.75 -28.26 -2.49
C LEU A 847 -52.87 -27.65 -3.89
N VAL A 848 -51.79 -27.08 -4.40
CA VAL A 848 -51.75 -26.37 -5.70
C VAL A 848 -51.55 -27.34 -6.88
N ASP A 849 -51.30 -28.62 -6.60
CA ASP A 849 -51.03 -29.63 -7.63
C ASP A 849 -52.32 -30.29 -8.16
N PRO A 850 -52.79 -29.93 -9.37
CA PRO A 850 -54.05 -30.48 -9.91
C PRO A 850 -53.98 -31.99 -10.18
N GLU A 851 -52.78 -32.56 -10.24
CA GLU A 851 -52.54 -33.98 -10.47
C GLU A 851 -52.47 -34.80 -9.17
N TYR A 852 -52.52 -34.14 -8.01
CA TYR A 852 -52.54 -34.83 -6.73
C TYR A 852 -53.92 -35.49 -6.53
N ARG A 853 -53.99 -36.81 -6.69
CA ARG A 853 -55.26 -37.59 -6.66
C ARG A 853 -55.51 -38.36 -5.35
N GLN A 854 -54.64 -38.24 -4.35
CA GLN A 854 -54.70 -39.06 -3.12
C GLN A 854 -55.41 -38.38 -1.92
N TRP A 855 -56.20 -37.32 -2.16
CA TRP A 855 -56.94 -36.58 -1.13
C TRP A 855 -57.74 -37.47 -0.15
N GLY A 856 -58.30 -38.58 -0.63
CA GLY A 856 -59.06 -39.51 0.20
C GLY A 856 -58.23 -40.20 1.31
N ARG A 857 -56.92 -40.38 1.12
CA ARG A 857 -56.02 -40.94 2.14
C ARG A 857 -55.55 -39.90 3.16
N LEU A 858 -55.45 -38.64 2.74
CA LEU A 858 -55.01 -37.53 3.60
C LEU A 858 -56.16 -36.84 4.34
N ALA A 859 -57.42 -37.15 4.04
CA ALA A 859 -58.59 -36.47 4.62
C ALA A 859 -58.60 -36.48 6.17
N GLY A 860 -58.27 -37.61 6.80
CA GLY A 860 -58.19 -37.70 8.27
C GLY A 860 -57.08 -36.83 8.88
N PRO A 861 -55.82 -36.99 8.44
CA PRO A 861 -54.71 -36.13 8.89
C PRO A 861 -54.91 -34.63 8.61
N ILE A 862 -55.50 -34.26 7.46
CA ILE A 862 -55.82 -32.86 7.12
C ILE A 862 -56.85 -32.30 8.10
N LEU A 863 -57.90 -33.06 8.43
CA LEU A 863 -58.90 -32.64 9.43
C LEU A 863 -58.29 -32.50 10.83
N ALA A 864 -57.41 -33.43 11.23
CA ALA A 864 -56.68 -33.34 12.50
C ALA A 864 -55.80 -32.10 12.55
N TRP A 865 -55.12 -31.76 11.46
CA TRP A 865 -54.33 -30.54 11.34
C TRP A 865 -55.19 -29.27 11.39
N LEU A 866 -56.28 -29.21 10.61
CA LEU A 866 -57.23 -28.08 10.57
C LEU A 866 -57.81 -27.73 11.95
N HIS A 867 -58.00 -28.73 12.82
CA HIS A 867 -58.45 -28.53 14.20
C HIS A 867 -57.41 -27.90 15.13
N VAL A 868 -56.12 -28.00 14.79
CA VAL A 868 -54.99 -27.53 15.61
C VAL A 868 -54.42 -26.19 15.09
N ILE A 869 -54.87 -25.68 13.94
CA ILE A 869 -54.34 -24.44 13.33
C ILE A 869 -54.54 -23.24 14.26
N PRO A 870 -53.46 -22.64 14.79
CA PRO A 870 -53.53 -21.31 15.37
C PRO A 870 -53.80 -20.32 14.24
N GLY A 871 -54.80 -19.45 14.39
CA GLY A 871 -55.11 -18.41 13.39
C GLY A 871 -53.93 -17.49 13.00
N GLU A 872 -52.83 -17.52 13.75
CA GLU A 872 -51.56 -16.86 13.44
C GLU A 872 -50.77 -17.51 12.29
N LEU A 873 -50.80 -18.85 12.15
CA LEU A 873 -50.07 -19.58 11.09
C LEU A 873 -50.61 -19.24 9.69
N ALA A 874 -51.94 -19.11 9.56
CA ALA A 874 -52.58 -18.70 8.32
C ALA A 874 -52.23 -17.25 7.92
N ARG A 875 -52.03 -16.35 8.90
CA ARG A 875 -51.62 -14.95 8.65
C ARG A 875 -50.14 -14.81 8.31
N LEU A 876 -49.28 -15.65 8.91
CA LEU A 876 -47.82 -15.60 8.73
C LEU A 876 -47.34 -16.12 7.37
N VAL A 877 -48.06 -17.07 6.75
CA VAL A 877 -47.59 -17.72 5.51
C VAL A 877 -48.08 -16.99 4.24
N GLN A 878 -48.86 -15.91 4.34
CA GLN A 878 -49.46 -15.18 3.19
C GLN A 878 -50.13 -16.12 2.17
N LEU A 879 -50.72 -17.21 2.64
CA LEU A 879 -51.49 -18.11 1.77
C LEU A 879 -52.74 -17.38 1.30
N PRO A 880 -53.17 -17.53 0.04
CA PRO A 880 -54.52 -17.11 -0.35
C PRO A 880 -55.54 -17.75 0.60
N PRO A 881 -56.68 -17.10 0.89
CA PRO A 881 -57.67 -17.64 1.81
C PRO A 881 -58.05 -19.06 1.35
N LEU A 882 -57.91 -20.02 2.27
CA LEU A 882 -58.22 -21.46 2.12
C LEU A 882 -59.72 -21.73 1.88
N ASN A 883 -60.38 -20.93 1.06
CA ASN A 883 -61.82 -21.01 0.77
C ASN A 883 -62.13 -22.00 -0.39
N THR A 884 -61.22 -22.91 -0.72
CA THR A 884 -61.45 -24.00 -1.68
C THR A 884 -61.05 -25.33 -1.09
#